data_AF-A0A2P6V2C7-F1
#
_entry.id   AF-A0A2P6V2C7-F1
#
_cell.length_a   1.000
_cell.length_b   1.000
_cell.length_c   1.000
_cell.angle_alpha   90.00
_cell.angle_beta   90.00
_cell.angle_gamma   90.00
#
_symmetry.space_group_name_H-M   'P 1'
#
loop_
_entity.id
_entity.type
_entity.pdbx_description
1 polymer ?
#
loop_
_entity_poly.entity_id
_entity_poly.type
_entity_poly.pdbx_seq_one_letter_code
_entity_poly.pdbx_strand_id
1 'polypeptide(L)'
;MLAGEALRPFIAPQTPLMRCTGADASAAARHPAPGACQTQRQGLATRLQPQPALRQHQQRPLATRLHVSVVGDGLTEEQQQQRGGGGGAAAAVASASAVQLEEQQRASVVERRRGACDSVVCKPEEFELAPGELSYVERGTPTAAADVFRCAACMLPECQTQAGCAAMQWRNAPGGYLREVLTAKVYDVAVETPLHKAEQLSESLGSTLLLKREDLQPVKSFKLRGAYNKMAQLTAEQLDRGVICSSAGNHAQGVALAARQLGCSAVICMPVTTPDIKVKAVRALGGNVELVGESYQEAQAHAQKRAAEDGLVFVAPYDDPYTIAGQGTIGNEILRQTNMDDLDAIFVAIGGGGLVAGIAAYVKALKPHVKIIGVEPSGANAMAQSLARGERVTLSKVDAFADGVAVKYVGAETFRLCRELVDGVVLVDNAATSAAIKDVFNETRSILEPAGAVAVAGAKAYLQHYGLKGQTVVAVTSGANMNFDRLRLVADLADVGGQRESMLAVTIPETPGAFLDFLQTAIGDTDIDVTEFKYRYEEGQVAHVLFSVGAAPGSPECAAVLARLNARGFSAADISGIELAQVHLRHLVGGRARGPAGELPNERIFQVDFPERPGALRRFLQVLCPMWNVSLFHYRRTGNQSSGVLLGVQVPAEQDADFQGAVTGLSSDFTFTEIGGKAREVFKMFIS
;
A
#
# COMPACT_ATOMS: atom_id res chain seq x y z
N MET A 1 23.80 15.70 52.83
CA MET A 1 25.02 14.99 53.22
C MET A 1 25.77 14.63 51.95
N LEU A 2 27.08 14.94 51.91
CA LEU A 2 28.19 14.19 51.29
C LEU A 2 27.93 13.56 49.89
N ALA A 3 28.44 14.13 48.79
CA ALA A 3 29.84 14.10 48.31
C ALA A 3 30.29 12.70 47.85
N GLY A 4 30.93 12.49 46.69
CA GLY A 4 31.32 13.39 45.58
C GLY A 4 32.64 12.90 44.95
N GLU A 5 32.87 13.03 43.63
CA GLU A 5 34.22 12.81 43.04
C GLU A 5 34.43 13.35 41.60
N ALA A 6 35.68 13.28 41.12
CA ALA A 6 36.30 14.14 40.09
C ALA A 6 37.64 13.51 39.58
N LEU A 7 38.34 13.92 38.50
CA LEU A 7 38.23 15.02 37.51
C LEU A 7 39.14 14.74 36.27
N ARG A 8 38.67 14.96 35.02
CA ARG A 8 39.47 15.31 33.80
C ARG A 8 40.49 14.25 33.23
N PRO A 9 41.18 14.50 32.07
CA PRO A 9 40.65 14.75 30.70
C PRO A 9 41.53 14.06 29.57
N PHE A 10 41.58 14.65 28.34
CA PHE A 10 42.46 14.37 27.16
C PHE A 10 42.02 13.20 26.23
N ILE A 11 42.24 13.18 24.89
CA ILE A 11 42.91 14.08 23.90
C ILE A 11 42.24 13.92 22.51
N ALA A 12 42.37 14.90 21.60
CA ALA A 12 41.94 14.81 20.18
C ALA A 12 43.14 14.74 19.21
N PRO A 13 42.95 14.22 17.97
CA PRO A 13 43.42 14.92 16.77
C PRO A 13 42.35 14.94 15.66
N GLN A 14 42.01 16.09 15.07
CA GLN A 14 42.73 16.81 13.99
C GLN A 14 42.77 16.09 12.63
N THR A 15 42.01 16.65 11.69
CA THR A 15 42.12 16.51 10.23
C THR A 15 43.44 17.09 9.70
N PRO A 16 43.80 16.76 8.45
CA PRO A 16 43.98 17.87 7.50
C PRO A 16 43.37 17.62 6.12
N LEU A 17 42.88 18.72 5.51
CA LEU A 17 42.63 18.84 4.08
C LEU A 17 43.96 19.02 3.32
N MET A 18 44.05 18.50 2.10
CA MET A 18 44.89 19.13 1.08
C MET A 18 44.26 19.06 -0.32
N ARG A 19 44.40 20.14 -1.07
CA ARG A 19 43.90 20.33 -2.44
C ARG A 19 44.85 19.71 -3.45
N CYS A 20 44.32 19.26 -4.59
CA CYS A 20 45.05 19.26 -5.86
C CYS A 20 44.24 19.97 -6.95
N THR A 21 44.93 20.70 -7.81
CA THR A 21 44.41 21.56 -8.89
C THR A 21 45.03 21.17 -10.23
N GLY A 22 44.32 21.39 -11.33
CA GLY A 22 44.76 21.12 -12.72
C GLY A 22 43.71 20.23 -13.41
N ALA A 23 42.90 20.69 -14.37
CA ALA A 23 43.25 21.29 -15.66
C ALA A 23 44.10 20.34 -16.52
N ASP A 24 43.47 19.69 -17.52
CA ASP A 24 43.71 20.13 -18.90
C ASP A 24 42.69 19.62 -19.94
N ALA A 25 42.77 20.27 -21.10
CA ALA A 25 41.78 20.36 -22.15
C ALA A 25 41.59 19.17 -23.12
N SER A 26 40.37 19.16 -23.70
CA SER A 26 40.09 19.02 -25.14
C SER A 26 39.89 17.64 -25.82
N ALA A 27 38.85 17.64 -26.67
CA ALA A 27 38.71 16.92 -27.95
C ALA A 27 38.70 15.37 -27.98
N ALA A 28 38.03 14.69 -28.93
CA ALA A 28 36.90 15.05 -29.78
C ALA A 28 36.35 13.77 -30.46
N ALA A 29 35.15 13.89 -31.05
CA ALA A 29 34.69 13.13 -32.23
C ALA A 29 34.29 11.63 -32.15
N ARG A 30 32.98 11.43 -32.41
CA ARG A 30 32.39 10.56 -33.46
C ARG A 30 32.23 9.05 -33.20
N HIS A 31 30.95 8.68 -33.03
CA HIS A 31 30.37 7.43 -33.57
C HIS A 31 30.61 7.29 -35.09
N PRO A 32 30.60 6.05 -35.64
CA PRO A 32 29.35 5.43 -36.10
C PRO A 32 29.14 3.98 -35.62
N ALA A 33 27.93 3.45 -35.87
CA ALA A 33 27.48 2.09 -35.55
C ALA A 33 27.63 1.13 -36.77
N PRO A 34 26.82 0.07 -36.92
CA PRO A 34 27.06 -1.26 -36.34
C PRO A 34 27.31 -2.36 -37.40
N GLY A 35 27.88 -3.49 -36.99
CA GLY A 35 28.09 -4.66 -37.85
C GLY A 35 27.42 -5.92 -37.30
N ALA A 36 26.47 -6.48 -38.03
CA ALA A 36 25.89 -7.79 -37.74
C ALA A 36 26.69 -8.91 -38.43
N CYS A 37 26.79 -10.08 -37.81
CA CYS A 37 27.16 -11.30 -38.52
C CYS A 37 26.49 -12.54 -37.88
N GLN A 38 25.79 -13.31 -38.70
CA GLN A 38 25.27 -14.63 -38.36
C GLN A 38 26.26 -15.71 -38.83
N THR A 39 26.49 -16.77 -38.05
CA THR A 39 26.98 -18.04 -38.60
C THR A 39 26.36 -19.26 -37.92
N GLN A 40 26.16 -20.28 -38.75
CA GLN A 40 25.53 -21.58 -38.51
C GLN A 40 26.22 -22.41 -37.40
N ARG A 41 25.51 -23.19 -36.58
CA ARG A 41 24.84 -24.49 -36.87
C ARG A 41 25.80 -25.64 -37.24
N GLN A 42 26.17 -26.45 -36.25
CA GLN A 42 26.46 -27.90 -36.28
C GLN A 42 26.42 -28.38 -34.81
N GLY A 43 25.88 -29.54 -34.42
CA GLY A 43 25.21 -30.59 -35.20
C GLY A 43 25.85 -31.96 -35.01
N LEU A 44 25.66 -32.61 -33.86
CA LEU A 44 25.96 -34.04 -33.69
C LEU A 44 25.14 -34.65 -32.54
N ALA A 45 24.58 -35.83 -32.78
CA ALA A 45 23.75 -36.57 -31.85
C ALA A 45 24.19 -38.04 -31.81
N THR A 46 24.15 -38.65 -30.63
CA THR A 46 24.26 -40.11 -30.50
C THR A 46 23.36 -40.59 -29.36
N ARG A 47 22.38 -41.44 -29.69
CA ARG A 47 21.64 -42.24 -28.72
C ARG A 47 22.48 -43.46 -28.34
N LEU A 48 22.30 -44.00 -27.13
CA LEU A 48 22.10 -45.44 -26.89
C LEU A 48 21.67 -45.72 -25.44
N GLN A 49 20.88 -46.79 -25.28
CA GLN A 49 20.25 -47.37 -24.08
C GLN A 49 19.97 -48.87 -24.44
N PRO A 50 19.55 -49.77 -23.52
CA PRO A 50 19.57 -49.78 -22.05
C PRO A 50 19.96 -51.17 -21.43
N GLN A 51 19.66 -51.37 -20.13
CA GLN A 51 19.49 -52.64 -19.38
C GLN A 51 20.73 -53.30 -18.69
N PRO A 52 20.56 -54.34 -17.81
CA PRO A 52 20.00 -54.18 -16.45
C PRO A 52 20.72 -55.03 -15.36
N ALA A 53 20.41 -54.81 -14.06
CA ALA A 53 20.57 -55.85 -13.03
C ALA A 53 19.74 -55.59 -11.76
N LEU A 54 19.08 -56.63 -11.23
CA LEU A 54 18.43 -56.61 -9.92
C LEU A 54 19.43 -56.90 -8.79
N ARG A 55 19.11 -56.45 -7.57
CA ARG A 55 19.10 -57.35 -6.39
C ARG A 55 18.18 -56.83 -5.29
N GLN A 56 17.44 -57.76 -4.69
CA GLN A 56 16.61 -57.52 -3.52
C GLN A 56 17.47 -57.53 -2.25
N HIS A 57 17.05 -56.81 -1.20
CA HIS A 57 17.04 -57.36 0.16
C HIS A 57 15.96 -56.68 1.01
N GLN A 58 15.19 -57.49 1.72
CA GLN A 58 14.26 -57.04 2.76
C GLN A 58 15.02 -56.72 4.05
N GLN A 59 14.58 -55.73 4.82
CA GLN A 59 14.12 -55.88 6.21
C GLN A 59 13.63 -54.54 6.79
N ARG A 60 12.52 -54.58 7.54
CA ARG A 60 12.16 -53.56 8.54
C ARG A 60 12.87 -53.91 9.87
N PRO A 61 13.06 -52.97 10.81
CA PRO A 61 12.02 -52.85 11.84
C PRO A 61 11.74 -51.43 12.38
N LEU A 62 10.49 -51.29 12.85
CA LEU A 62 9.99 -50.57 14.03
C LEU A 62 10.51 -49.18 14.43
N ALA A 63 9.55 -48.29 14.68
CA ALA A 63 9.74 -47.01 15.35
C ALA A 63 9.80 -47.19 16.88
N THR A 64 10.63 -46.37 17.54
CA THR A 64 10.62 -46.17 18.99
C THR A 64 10.49 -44.68 19.29
N ARG A 65 9.43 -44.28 19.99
CA ARG A 65 9.30 -42.93 20.56
C ARG A 65 10.30 -42.78 21.71
N LEU A 66 11.07 -41.70 21.72
CA LEU A 66 11.88 -41.31 22.87
C LEU A 66 11.35 -39.97 23.41
N HIS A 67 10.78 -40.03 24.62
CA HIS A 67 10.64 -38.85 25.47
C HIS A 67 12.04 -38.39 25.90
N VAL A 68 12.29 -37.08 25.83
CA VAL A 68 13.45 -36.46 26.49
C VAL A 68 12.91 -35.65 27.67
N SER A 69 13.24 -36.06 28.88
CA SER A 69 12.99 -35.28 30.10
C SER A 69 14.08 -34.22 30.28
N VAL A 70 13.67 -33.07 30.81
CA VAL A 70 14.56 -31.99 31.25
C VAL A 70 15.14 -32.33 32.62
N VAL A 71 16.47 -32.35 32.72
CA VAL A 71 17.25 -32.14 33.97
C VAL A 71 18.50 -31.34 33.58
N GLY A 72 18.88 -30.36 34.39
CA GLY A 72 19.94 -29.39 34.07
C GLY A 72 21.24 -29.56 34.87
N ASP A 73 21.97 -28.44 34.90
CA ASP A 73 23.20 -28.11 35.64
C ASP A 73 24.53 -28.76 35.21
N GLY A 74 25.55 -27.90 35.05
CA GLY A 74 26.93 -28.29 34.71
C GLY A 74 27.71 -27.27 33.88
N LEU A 75 27.92 -26.05 34.39
CA LEU A 75 28.89 -25.10 33.82
C LEU A 75 30.29 -25.35 34.41
N THR A 76 31.30 -25.56 33.55
CA THR A 76 32.72 -25.37 33.88
C THR A 76 33.46 -24.78 32.68
N GLU A 77 34.51 -24.01 32.96
CA GLU A 77 35.23 -23.16 32.00
C GLU A 77 36.23 -23.93 31.11
N GLU A 78 36.99 -23.18 30.30
CA GLU A 78 38.07 -23.61 29.40
C GLU A 78 37.69 -24.23 28.03
N GLN A 79 37.45 -23.36 27.04
CA GLN A 79 38.23 -23.36 25.78
C GLN A 79 37.91 -22.15 24.89
N GLN A 80 38.64 -21.04 25.11
CA GLN A 80 38.77 -19.98 24.10
C GLN A 80 39.97 -20.30 23.20
N GLN A 81 39.74 -20.71 21.93
CA GLN A 81 40.57 -20.34 20.77
C GLN A 81 40.08 -20.99 19.47
N GLN A 82 39.24 -20.26 18.71
CA GLN A 82 39.26 -20.16 17.24
C GLN A 82 38.12 -19.24 16.77
N ARG A 83 38.39 -17.93 16.68
CA ARG A 83 37.51 -16.95 16.03
C ARG A 83 38.07 -16.63 14.64
N GLY A 84 37.32 -17.00 13.60
CA GLY A 84 37.62 -16.66 12.21
C GLY A 84 36.49 -17.08 11.28
N GLY A 85 35.43 -16.28 11.19
CA GLY A 85 34.23 -16.60 10.40
C GLY A 85 32.89 -16.04 10.93
N GLY A 86 32.91 -14.88 11.58
CA GLY A 86 31.74 -14.31 12.27
C GLY A 86 30.79 -13.50 11.40
N GLY A 87 30.25 -14.08 10.33
CA GLY A 87 29.24 -13.43 9.46
C GLY A 87 27.88 -14.12 9.52
N GLY A 88 27.81 -15.37 9.04
CA GLY A 88 26.54 -16.10 8.92
C GLY A 88 25.89 -16.49 10.26
N ALA A 89 26.67 -16.76 11.31
CA ALA A 89 26.14 -17.21 12.60
C ALA A 89 25.28 -16.16 13.31
N ALA A 90 25.62 -14.87 13.21
CA ALA A 90 24.84 -13.80 13.83
C ALA A 90 23.46 -13.63 13.15
N ALA A 91 23.42 -13.72 11.81
CA ALA A 91 22.17 -13.69 11.04
C ALA A 91 21.28 -14.90 11.34
N ALA A 92 21.85 -16.11 11.42
CA ALA A 92 21.11 -17.34 11.73
C ALA A 92 20.54 -17.37 13.16
N VAL A 93 21.26 -16.78 14.14
CA VAL A 93 20.75 -16.66 15.52
C VAL A 93 19.67 -15.58 15.62
N ALA A 94 19.79 -14.47 14.87
CA ALA A 94 18.75 -13.45 14.80
C ALA A 94 17.46 -13.98 14.15
N SER A 95 17.55 -14.73 13.05
CA SER A 95 16.38 -15.33 12.40
C SER A 95 15.71 -16.42 13.26
N ALA A 96 16.49 -17.26 13.97
CA ALA A 96 15.94 -18.22 14.92
C ALA A 96 15.19 -17.55 16.09
N SER A 97 15.72 -16.44 16.62
CA SER A 97 15.05 -15.64 17.66
C SER A 97 13.74 -15.01 17.16
N ALA A 98 13.72 -14.50 15.92
CA ALA A 98 12.51 -13.95 15.31
C ALA A 98 11.41 -15.00 15.10
N VAL A 99 11.77 -16.22 14.65
CA VAL A 99 10.82 -17.34 14.52
C VAL A 99 10.22 -17.74 15.88
N GLN A 100 11.03 -17.76 16.95
CA GLN A 100 10.53 -18.04 18.30
C GLN A 100 9.59 -16.96 18.83
N LEU A 101 9.84 -15.68 18.51
CA LEU A 101 8.93 -14.57 18.81
C LEU A 101 7.61 -14.69 18.03
N GLU A 102 7.65 -15.01 16.73
CA GLU A 102 6.45 -15.28 15.92
C GLU A 102 5.60 -16.42 16.50
N GLU A 103 6.21 -17.54 16.91
CA GLU A 103 5.51 -18.69 17.47
C GLU A 103 4.90 -18.40 18.86
N GLN A 104 5.62 -17.69 19.73
CA GLN A 104 5.11 -17.28 21.04
C GLN A 104 3.96 -16.26 20.93
N GLN A 105 4.07 -15.31 20.00
CA GLN A 105 2.98 -14.34 19.75
C GLN A 105 1.75 -15.03 19.16
N ARG A 106 1.92 -15.94 18.19
CA ARG A 106 0.83 -16.78 17.63
C ARG A 106 0.03 -17.50 18.72
N ALA A 107 0.70 -18.12 19.70
CA ALA A 107 0.02 -18.76 20.83
C ALA A 107 -0.82 -17.75 21.65
N SER A 108 -0.28 -16.55 21.91
CA SER A 108 -0.96 -15.51 22.69
C SER A 108 -2.14 -14.82 21.98
N VAL A 109 -2.23 -14.92 20.65
CA VAL A 109 -3.37 -14.43 19.85
C VAL A 109 -4.53 -15.43 19.88
N VAL A 110 -4.22 -16.74 19.83
CA VAL A 110 -5.21 -17.82 19.87
C VAL A 110 -6.05 -17.79 21.17
N GLU A 111 -5.43 -17.50 22.32
CA GLU A 111 -6.16 -17.40 23.60
C GLU A 111 -7.02 -16.13 23.72
N ARG A 112 -6.64 -15.02 23.08
CA ARG A 112 -7.32 -13.72 23.27
C ARG A 112 -8.60 -13.54 22.47
N ARG A 113 -8.88 -14.36 21.44
CA ARG A 113 -9.90 -14.04 20.42
C ARG A 113 -10.87 -15.16 20.03
N ARG A 114 -11.32 -15.95 21.00
CA ARG A 114 -12.60 -16.70 20.91
C ARG A 114 -13.83 -15.87 21.34
N GLY A 115 -13.70 -14.54 21.41
CA GLY A 115 -14.74 -13.65 21.91
C GLY A 115 -15.50 -12.89 20.81
N ALA A 116 -16.83 -12.91 20.92
CA ALA A 116 -17.76 -11.89 20.40
C ALA A 116 -17.92 -11.72 18.88
N CYS A 117 -18.49 -12.72 18.20
CA CYS A 117 -19.69 -12.53 17.36
C CYS A 117 -20.23 -13.90 16.92
N ASP A 118 -21.40 -14.33 17.41
CA ASP A 118 -22.07 -15.59 16.99
C ASP A 118 -22.78 -15.46 15.62
N SER A 119 -22.54 -14.35 14.90
CA SER A 119 -23.19 -14.01 13.64
C SER A 119 -22.20 -14.11 12.48
N VAL A 120 -22.66 -14.76 11.40
CA VAL A 120 -21.96 -14.83 10.10
C VAL A 120 -21.76 -13.45 9.46
N VAL A 121 -22.52 -12.44 9.90
CA VAL A 121 -22.31 -11.03 9.53
C VAL A 121 -21.41 -10.34 10.56
N CYS A 122 -20.27 -9.82 10.11
CA CYS A 122 -19.30 -9.12 10.95
C CYS A 122 -19.08 -7.67 10.47
N LYS A 123 -18.44 -6.84 11.29
CA LYS A 123 -17.93 -5.52 10.90
C LYS A 123 -16.41 -5.60 10.69
N PRO A 124 -15.82 -4.81 9.78
CA PRO A 124 -14.37 -4.76 9.64
C PRO A 124 -13.65 -4.42 10.96
N GLU A 125 -14.22 -3.50 11.74
CA GLU A 125 -13.68 -3.03 13.01
C GLU A 125 -13.71 -4.06 14.15
N GLU A 126 -14.40 -5.19 13.99
CA GLU A 126 -14.43 -6.26 14.99
C GLU A 126 -13.13 -7.11 14.98
N PHE A 127 -12.23 -6.89 14.02
CA PHE A 127 -10.98 -7.63 13.87
C PHE A 127 -9.79 -6.72 13.52
N GLU A 128 -9.16 -6.20 14.56
CA GLU A 128 -7.98 -5.32 14.47
C GLU A 128 -6.68 -6.12 14.61
N LEU A 129 -5.66 -5.86 13.79
CA LEU A 129 -4.30 -6.36 14.01
C LEU A 129 -3.36 -5.17 14.13
N ALA A 130 -2.28 -5.30 14.90
CA ALA A 130 -1.22 -4.28 14.87
C ALA A 130 -0.62 -4.20 13.45
N PRO A 131 -0.14 -3.03 12.99
CA PRO A 131 0.45 -2.90 11.66
C PRO A 131 1.58 -3.92 11.45
N GLY A 132 1.43 -4.77 10.43
CA GLY A 132 2.38 -5.84 10.10
C GLY A 132 2.21 -7.16 10.87
N GLU A 133 1.36 -7.22 11.89
CA GLU A 133 1.07 -8.46 12.64
C GLU A 133 0.38 -9.49 11.73
N LEU A 134 0.83 -10.74 11.82
CA LEU A 134 0.32 -11.84 11.00
C LEU A 134 -0.88 -12.53 11.66
N SER A 135 -2.03 -12.59 10.98
CA SER A 135 -3.24 -13.23 11.50
C SER A 135 -3.06 -14.72 11.81
N TYR A 136 -3.83 -15.21 12.79
CA TYR A 136 -4.07 -16.64 12.96
C TYR A 136 -4.86 -17.24 11.78
N VAL A 137 -4.74 -18.56 11.58
CA VAL A 137 -5.51 -19.36 10.61
C VAL A 137 -5.97 -20.63 11.32
N GLU A 138 -7.27 -20.74 11.54
CA GLU A 138 -7.92 -21.92 12.11
C GLU A 138 -8.01 -23.03 11.05
N ARG A 139 -7.26 -24.12 11.24
CA ARG A 139 -7.18 -25.25 10.31
C ARG A 139 -7.90 -26.50 10.80
N GLY A 140 -8.31 -26.56 12.07
CA GLY A 140 -8.96 -27.70 12.70
C GLY A 140 -10.48 -27.75 12.51
N THR A 141 -11.13 -26.61 12.28
CA THR A 141 -12.59 -26.53 12.08
C THR A 141 -13.02 -27.26 10.80
N PRO A 142 -13.95 -28.25 10.87
CA PRO A 142 -14.50 -28.91 9.69
C PRO A 142 -15.11 -27.91 8.69
N THR A 143 -15.01 -28.19 7.38
CA THR A 143 -15.61 -27.34 6.35
C THR A 143 -17.13 -27.35 6.45
N ALA A 144 -17.76 -26.19 6.65
CA ALA A 144 -19.20 -26.05 6.65
C ALA A 144 -19.81 -26.40 5.27
N ALA A 145 -21.03 -26.93 5.23
CA ALA A 145 -21.70 -27.32 3.98
C ALA A 145 -21.92 -26.15 2.99
N ALA A 146 -22.03 -24.93 3.52
CA ALA A 146 -22.09 -23.69 2.75
C ALA A 146 -20.73 -23.31 2.12
N ASP A 147 -19.61 -23.76 2.70
CA ASP A 147 -18.24 -23.48 2.25
C ASP A 147 -17.69 -24.55 1.30
N VAL A 148 -18.50 -25.56 0.98
CA VAL A 148 -18.22 -26.49 -0.12
C VAL A 148 -18.43 -25.78 -1.46
N PHE A 149 -17.35 -25.65 -2.24
CA PHE A 149 -17.37 -25.02 -3.56
C PHE A 149 -18.38 -25.68 -4.53
N ARG A 150 -19.18 -24.81 -5.16
CA ARG A 150 -20.11 -25.12 -6.25
C ARG A 150 -19.97 -24.04 -7.32
N CYS A 151 -20.04 -24.42 -8.59
CA CYS A 151 -19.96 -23.45 -9.69
C CYS A 151 -21.14 -22.46 -9.61
N ALA A 152 -20.86 -21.16 -9.76
CA ALA A 152 -21.89 -20.13 -9.82
C ALA A 152 -22.92 -20.43 -10.93
N ALA A 153 -24.21 -20.24 -10.63
CA ALA A 153 -25.35 -20.54 -11.50
C ALA A 153 -25.49 -22.02 -11.97
N CYS A 154 -24.69 -22.96 -11.46
CA CYS A 154 -24.81 -24.38 -11.79
C CYS A 154 -25.90 -25.05 -10.94
N MET A 155 -26.96 -25.53 -11.60
CA MET A 155 -28.08 -26.25 -10.98
C MET A 155 -28.05 -27.77 -11.23
N LEU A 156 -26.96 -28.31 -11.78
CA LEU A 156 -26.82 -29.75 -12.04
C LEU A 156 -26.85 -30.56 -10.73
N PRO A 157 -27.71 -31.58 -10.58
CA PRO A 157 -27.87 -32.35 -9.34
C PRO A 157 -26.56 -32.95 -8.80
N GLU A 158 -25.72 -33.48 -9.68
CA GLU A 158 -24.41 -34.05 -9.36
C GLU A 158 -23.42 -33.03 -8.77
N CYS A 159 -23.63 -31.74 -9.00
CA CYS A 159 -22.84 -30.66 -8.41
C CYS A 159 -23.38 -30.17 -7.05
N GLN A 160 -24.60 -30.55 -6.65
CA GLN A 160 -25.22 -30.11 -5.39
C GLN A 160 -24.87 -30.99 -4.18
N THR A 161 -24.15 -32.10 -4.39
CA THR A 161 -23.77 -33.04 -3.33
C THR A 161 -22.86 -32.41 -2.27
N GLN A 162 -22.63 -33.12 -1.16
CA GLN A 162 -21.65 -32.72 -0.13
C GLN A 162 -20.20 -32.67 -0.64
N ALA A 163 -19.88 -33.34 -1.76
CA ALA A 163 -18.56 -33.26 -2.40
C ALA A 163 -18.40 -32.02 -3.31
N GLY A 164 -19.46 -31.24 -3.51
CA GLY A 164 -19.51 -30.09 -4.42
C GLY A 164 -19.45 -30.50 -5.89
N CYS A 165 -18.82 -29.64 -6.71
CA CYS A 165 -18.76 -29.84 -8.17
C CYS A 165 -18.08 -31.16 -8.58
N ALA A 166 -18.84 -32.08 -9.21
CA ALA A 166 -18.35 -33.37 -9.69
C ALA A 166 -17.32 -33.24 -10.83
N ALA A 167 -17.49 -32.27 -11.73
CA ALA A 167 -16.58 -32.04 -12.85
C ALA A 167 -15.17 -31.55 -12.44
N MET A 168 -15.02 -31.05 -11.21
CA MET A 168 -13.78 -30.42 -10.72
C MET A 168 -13.17 -31.15 -9.52
N GLN A 169 -13.45 -32.45 -9.34
CA GLN A 169 -12.89 -33.23 -8.23
C GLN A 169 -11.36 -33.31 -8.22
N TRP A 170 -10.70 -33.02 -9.35
CA TRP A 170 -9.25 -32.85 -9.41
C TRP A 170 -8.73 -31.76 -8.44
N ARG A 171 -9.54 -30.77 -8.04
CA ARG A 171 -9.16 -29.70 -7.09
C ARG A 171 -8.85 -30.23 -5.67
N ASN A 172 -9.38 -31.41 -5.36
CA ASN A 172 -9.20 -32.12 -4.09
C ASN A 172 -8.02 -33.12 -4.15
N ALA A 173 -7.46 -33.39 -5.33
CA ALA A 173 -6.37 -34.33 -5.51
C ALA A 173 -5.01 -33.68 -5.19
N PRO A 174 -4.07 -34.39 -4.53
CA PRO A 174 -2.70 -33.92 -4.36
C PRO A 174 -2.07 -33.53 -5.70
N GLY A 175 -1.52 -32.30 -5.78
CA GLY A 175 -0.95 -31.77 -7.03
C GLY A 175 -1.96 -31.40 -8.11
N GLY A 176 -3.28 -31.46 -7.85
CA GLY A 176 -4.31 -31.09 -8.83
C GLY A 176 -4.15 -29.66 -9.35
N TYR A 177 -4.05 -28.68 -8.45
CA TYR A 177 -3.77 -27.29 -8.81
C TYR A 177 -2.39 -27.10 -9.46
N LEU A 178 -1.35 -27.82 -9.01
CA LEU A 178 -0.02 -27.77 -9.63
C LEU A 178 -0.10 -28.17 -11.11
N ARG A 179 -0.85 -29.24 -11.44
CA ARG A 179 -1.09 -29.66 -12.83
C ARG A 179 -1.83 -28.58 -13.62
N GLU A 180 -2.97 -28.10 -13.12
CA GLU A 180 -3.79 -27.13 -13.85
C GLU A 180 -3.09 -25.77 -14.03
N VAL A 181 -2.21 -25.36 -13.11
CA VAL A 181 -1.36 -24.17 -13.27
C VAL A 181 -0.31 -24.39 -14.37
N LEU A 182 0.34 -25.56 -14.42
CA LEU A 182 1.34 -25.88 -15.44
C LEU A 182 0.73 -26.06 -16.85
N THR A 183 -0.54 -26.46 -16.94
CA THR A 183 -1.28 -26.61 -18.22
C THR A 183 -2.18 -25.42 -18.55
N ALA A 184 -2.11 -24.33 -17.77
CA ALA A 184 -2.93 -23.14 -18.00
C ALA A 184 -2.51 -22.39 -19.27
N LYS A 185 -3.47 -22.01 -20.11
CA LYS A 185 -3.23 -21.39 -21.44
C LYS A 185 -3.04 -19.86 -21.39
N VAL A 186 -2.58 -19.31 -20.26
CA VAL A 186 -2.65 -17.86 -19.99
C VAL A 186 -1.89 -17.00 -21.00
N TYR A 187 -0.81 -17.51 -21.59
CA TYR A 187 0.10 -16.75 -22.44
C TYR A 187 -0.43 -16.45 -23.85
N ASP A 188 -1.62 -16.93 -24.20
CA ASP A 188 -2.34 -16.49 -25.42
C ASP A 188 -2.83 -15.03 -25.29
N VAL A 189 -2.96 -14.51 -24.07
CA VAL A 189 -3.38 -13.11 -23.78
C VAL A 189 -2.48 -12.39 -22.77
N ALA A 190 -1.78 -13.11 -21.90
CA ALA A 190 -0.91 -12.56 -20.86
C ALA A 190 0.57 -12.62 -21.28
N VAL A 191 1.37 -11.72 -20.72
CA VAL A 191 2.84 -11.81 -20.80
C VAL A 191 3.41 -12.36 -19.49
N GLU A 192 4.57 -13.02 -19.57
CA GLU A 192 5.39 -13.25 -18.37
C GLU A 192 5.89 -11.88 -17.89
N THR A 193 5.40 -11.42 -16.74
CA THR A 193 5.67 -10.05 -16.27
C THR A 193 7.02 -9.96 -15.57
N PRO A 194 7.67 -8.79 -15.56
CA PRO A 194 8.92 -8.63 -14.82
C PRO A 194 8.79 -8.85 -13.32
N LEU A 195 9.84 -9.40 -12.72
CA LEU A 195 10.09 -9.38 -11.27
C LEU A 195 11.20 -8.36 -11.00
N HIS A 196 10.84 -7.14 -10.62
CA HIS A 196 11.77 -6.03 -10.44
C HIS A 196 12.21 -5.91 -8.98
N LYS A 197 13.51 -5.84 -8.71
CA LYS A 197 13.98 -5.41 -7.40
C LYS A 197 13.65 -3.92 -7.18
N ALA A 198 13.09 -3.59 -6.03
CA ALA A 198 12.88 -2.21 -5.61
C ALA A 198 14.10 -1.79 -4.79
N GLU A 199 15.04 -1.07 -5.38
CA GLU A 199 16.35 -0.78 -4.80
C GLU A 199 16.25 0.10 -3.55
N GLN A 200 15.55 1.25 -3.64
CA GLN A 200 15.40 2.19 -2.53
C GLN A 200 14.58 1.60 -1.39
N LEU A 201 13.51 0.87 -1.73
CA LEU A 201 12.74 0.12 -0.72
C LEU A 201 13.58 -0.99 -0.07
N SER A 202 14.38 -1.74 -0.84
CA SER A 202 15.20 -2.81 -0.29
C SER A 202 16.26 -2.28 0.69
N GLU A 203 16.91 -1.18 0.35
CA GLU A 203 17.90 -0.51 1.19
C GLU A 203 17.27 0.02 2.49
N SER A 204 16.14 0.74 2.40
CA SER A 204 15.44 1.27 3.58
C SER A 204 14.86 0.19 4.51
N LEU A 205 14.42 -0.94 3.94
CA LEU A 205 13.94 -2.09 4.71
C LEU A 205 15.09 -2.96 5.24
N GLY A 206 16.30 -2.88 4.66
CA GLY A 206 17.42 -3.77 4.95
C GLY A 206 17.14 -5.23 4.57
N SER A 207 16.27 -5.46 3.59
CA SER A 207 15.80 -6.76 3.08
C SER A 207 15.43 -6.59 1.60
N THR A 208 15.71 -7.57 0.75
CA THR A 208 15.41 -7.51 -0.70
C THR A 208 13.91 -7.59 -0.94
N LEU A 209 13.32 -6.51 -1.44
CA LEU A 209 11.92 -6.45 -1.89
C LEU A 209 11.85 -6.53 -3.42
N LEU A 210 11.17 -7.55 -3.92
CA LEU A 210 10.90 -7.76 -5.34
C LEU A 210 9.43 -7.45 -5.66
N LEU A 211 9.18 -6.75 -6.77
CA LEU A 211 7.85 -6.37 -7.25
C LEU A 211 7.48 -7.24 -8.46
N LYS A 212 6.45 -8.07 -8.34
CA LYS A 212 5.92 -8.86 -9.46
C LYS A 212 4.87 -8.04 -10.23
N ARG A 213 5.28 -7.55 -11.42
CA ARG A 213 4.66 -6.43 -12.15
C ARG A 213 3.42 -6.80 -12.97
N GLU A 214 2.37 -7.32 -12.34
CA GLU A 214 1.10 -7.64 -13.00
C GLU A 214 0.30 -6.43 -13.48
N ASP A 215 0.62 -5.24 -12.98
CA ASP A 215 0.16 -3.95 -13.51
C ASP A 215 0.63 -3.68 -14.97
N LEU A 216 1.67 -4.37 -15.45
CA LEU A 216 2.17 -4.22 -16.82
C LEU A 216 1.45 -5.08 -17.86
N GLN A 217 0.50 -5.93 -17.45
CA GLN A 217 -0.34 -6.72 -18.38
C GLN A 217 -1.08 -5.82 -19.39
N PRO A 218 -1.57 -6.37 -20.53
CA PRO A 218 -2.36 -5.61 -21.51
C PRO A 218 -3.56 -4.87 -20.90
N VAL A 219 -4.30 -5.51 -19.99
CA VAL A 219 -5.45 -4.94 -19.25
C VAL A 219 -5.07 -4.30 -17.90
N LYS A 220 -3.77 -4.02 -17.69
CA LYS A 220 -3.22 -3.35 -16.51
C LYS A 220 -3.53 -4.01 -15.16
N SER A 221 -3.73 -5.33 -15.16
CA SER A 221 -3.93 -6.16 -13.96
C SER A 221 -3.82 -7.65 -14.31
N PHE A 222 -3.63 -8.50 -13.29
CA PHE A 222 -3.55 -9.96 -13.45
C PHE A 222 -4.82 -10.66 -13.97
N LYS A 223 -5.98 -9.98 -13.96
CA LYS A 223 -7.29 -10.62 -14.09
C LYS A 223 -7.52 -11.37 -15.41
N LEU A 224 -6.83 -10.98 -16.48
CA LEU A 224 -6.90 -11.68 -17.78
C LEU A 224 -6.46 -13.15 -17.69
N ARG A 225 -5.53 -13.51 -16.80
CA ARG A 225 -4.98 -14.87 -16.69
C ARG A 225 -6.06 -15.90 -16.34
N GLY A 226 -6.72 -15.73 -15.20
CA GLY A 226 -7.81 -16.62 -14.78
C GLY A 226 -9.07 -16.51 -15.62
N ALA A 227 -9.41 -15.30 -16.11
CA ALA A 227 -10.54 -15.14 -17.03
C ALA A 227 -10.34 -15.97 -18.31
N TYR A 228 -9.18 -15.82 -18.97
CA TYR A 228 -8.84 -16.60 -20.15
C TYR A 228 -8.70 -18.09 -19.83
N ASN A 229 -8.02 -18.46 -18.74
CA ASN A 229 -7.84 -19.87 -18.40
C ASN A 229 -9.17 -20.58 -18.12
N LYS A 230 -10.15 -19.91 -17.51
CA LYS A 230 -11.52 -20.45 -17.38
C LYS A 230 -12.20 -20.59 -18.74
N MET A 231 -12.12 -19.56 -19.58
CA MET A 231 -12.83 -19.53 -20.86
C MET A 231 -12.23 -20.50 -21.89
N ALA A 232 -10.92 -20.73 -21.86
CA ALA A 232 -10.21 -21.67 -22.75
C ALA A 232 -10.36 -23.16 -22.37
N GLN A 233 -11.19 -23.46 -21.36
CA GLN A 233 -11.65 -24.79 -20.94
C GLN A 233 -13.11 -25.04 -21.33
N LEU A 234 -13.80 -24.05 -21.91
CA LEU A 234 -15.19 -24.18 -22.35
C LEU A 234 -15.26 -24.93 -23.68
N THR A 235 -16.35 -25.67 -23.89
CA THR A 235 -16.60 -26.36 -25.15
C THR A 235 -16.99 -25.37 -26.26
N ALA A 236 -16.94 -25.80 -27.52
CA ALA A 236 -17.35 -24.97 -28.65
C ALA A 236 -18.81 -24.50 -28.50
N GLU A 237 -19.73 -25.37 -28.03
CA GLU A 237 -21.14 -25.02 -27.80
C GLU A 237 -21.35 -24.10 -26.60
N GLN A 238 -20.41 -24.03 -25.66
CA GLN A 238 -20.42 -23.05 -24.56
C GLN A 238 -19.90 -21.69 -25.04
N LEU A 239 -18.86 -21.67 -25.88
CA LEU A 239 -18.32 -20.44 -26.45
C LEU A 239 -19.27 -19.81 -27.48
N ASP A 240 -19.94 -20.63 -28.31
CA ASP A 240 -20.92 -20.16 -29.31
C ASP A 240 -22.14 -19.49 -28.66
N ARG A 241 -22.68 -20.07 -27.57
CA ARG A 241 -23.70 -19.43 -26.72
C ARG A 241 -23.20 -18.13 -26.09
N GLY A 242 -21.92 -18.11 -25.67
CA GLY A 242 -21.28 -16.97 -25.05
C GLY A 242 -21.16 -17.05 -23.54
N VAL A 243 -20.46 -16.05 -22.99
CA VAL A 243 -20.14 -15.95 -21.55
C VAL A 243 -20.77 -14.71 -20.93
N ILE A 244 -20.89 -14.71 -19.61
CA ILE A 244 -21.40 -13.56 -18.85
C ILE A 244 -20.60 -13.35 -17.56
N CYS A 245 -20.39 -12.10 -17.15
CA CYS A 245 -19.90 -11.78 -15.81
C CYS A 245 -20.51 -10.48 -15.29
N SER A 246 -20.40 -10.25 -13.98
CA SER A 246 -20.64 -8.94 -13.37
C SER A 246 -19.32 -8.34 -12.90
N SER A 247 -18.96 -7.19 -13.46
CA SER A 247 -17.83 -6.37 -13.01
C SER A 247 -17.81 -5.05 -13.78
N ALA A 248 -17.41 -3.96 -13.12
CA ALA A 248 -17.13 -2.67 -13.75
C ALA A 248 -15.62 -2.37 -13.85
N GLY A 249 -14.74 -3.34 -13.60
CA GLY A 249 -13.29 -3.10 -13.42
C GLY A 249 -12.38 -4.15 -14.06
N ASN A 250 -11.30 -4.49 -13.35
CA ASN A 250 -10.22 -5.36 -13.85
C ASN A 250 -10.71 -6.71 -14.39
N HIS A 251 -11.72 -7.33 -13.76
CA HIS A 251 -12.30 -8.59 -14.24
C HIS A 251 -13.07 -8.42 -15.55
N ALA A 252 -13.83 -7.33 -15.71
CA ALA A 252 -14.56 -7.06 -16.95
C ALA A 252 -13.63 -6.91 -18.17
N GLN A 253 -12.51 -6.20 -17.99
CA GLN A 253 -11.49 -6.08 -19.04
C GLN A 253 -10.86 -7.44 -19.36
N GLY A 254 -10.55 -8.25 -18.34
CA GLY A 254 -10.02 -9.60 -18.51
C GLY A 254 -10.95 -10.53 -19.29
N VAL A 255 -12.26 -10.53 -18.97
CA VAL A 255 -13.27 -11.33 -19.68
C VAL A 255 -13.50 -10.81 -21.11
N ALA A 256 -13.59 -9.50 -21.32
CA ALA A 256 -13.77 -8.93 -22.65
C ALA A 256 -12.58 -9.23 -23.59
N LEU A 257 -11.35 -9.09 -23.10
CA LEU A 257 -10.15 -9.48 -23.87
C LEU A 257 -10.14 -10.97 -24.19
N ALA A 258 -10.45 -11.82 -23.20
CA ALA A 258 -10.50 -13.27 -23.40
C ALA A 258 -11.57 -13.69 -24.41
N ALA A 259 -12.74 -13.05 -24.38
CA ALA A 259 -13.84 -13.32 -25.31
C ALA A 259 -13.44 -12.98 -26.76
N ARG A 260 -12.84 -11.80 -26.95
CA ARG A 260 -12.29 -11.37 -28.23
C ARG A 260 -11.22 -12.32 -28.77
N GLN A 261 -10.34 -12.84 -27.91
CA GLN A 261 -9.30 -13.78 -28.31
C GLN A 261 -9.87 -15.17 -28.69
N LEU A 262 -10.91 -15.63 -27.98
CA LEU A 262 -11.56 -16.92 -28.23
C LEU A 262 -12.67 -16.85 -29.29
N GLY A 263 -12.96 -15.67 -29.84
CA GLY A 263 -13.99 -15.46 -30.86
C GLY A 263 -15.43 -15.63 -30.35
N CYS A 264 -15.67 -15.47 -29.05
CA CYS A 264 -17.00 -15.62 -28.44
C CYS A 264 -17.59 -14.29 -27.97
N SER A 265 -18.90 -14.28 -27.72
CA SER A 265 -19.58 -13.12 -27.13
C SER A 265 -19.42 -13.10 -25.60
N ALA A 266 -19.27 -11.91 -25.02
CA ALA A 266 -19.23 -11.71 -23.57
C ALA A 266 -20.18 -10.60 -23.14
N VAL A 267 -21.22 -10.96 -22.38
CA VAL A 267 -22.10 -10.03 -21.68
C VAL A 267 -21.41 -9.58 -20.39
N ILE A 268 -21.30 -8.27 -20.18
CA ILE A 268 -20.66 -7.68 -19.01
C ILE A 268 -21.69 -6.83 -18.28
N CYS A 269 -22.26 -7.35 -17.20
CA CYS A 269 -23.22 -6.62 -16.37
C CYS A 269 -22.46 -5.64 -15.46
N MET A 270 -22.95 -4.40 -15.43
CA MET A 270 -22.40 -3.29 -14.65
C MET A 270 -23.54 -2.50 -14.01
N PRO A 271 -23.36 -1.91 -12.81
CA PRO A 271 -24.33 -0.96 -12.27
C PRO A 271 -24.55 0.24 -13.21
N VAL A 272 -25.78 0.79 -13.25
CA VAL A 272 -26.11 1.99 -14.05
C VAL A 272 -25.31 3.23 -13.63
N THR A 273 -24.79 3.22 -12.40
CA THR A 273 -23.91 4.23 -11.79
C THR A 273 -22.44 4.12 -12.22
N THR A 274 -22.10 3.15 -13.07
CA THR A 274 -20.71 2.92 -13.51
C THR A 274 -20.18 4.09 -14.35
N PRO A 275 -19.02 4.69 -14.01
CA PRO A 275 -18.43 5.76 -14.80
C PRO A 275 -18.21 5.39 -16.27
N ASP A 276 -18.59 6.32 -17.14
CA ASP A 276 -18.62 6.17 -18.60
C ASP A 276 -17.26 5.74 -19.20
N ILE A 277 -16.14 6.11 -18.56
CA ILE A 277 -14.79 5.69 -18.92
C ILE A 277 -14.55 4.19 -18.72
N LYS A 278 -15.08 3.59 -17.64
CA LYS A 278 -14.98 2.15 -17.36
C LYS A 278 -15.85 1.35 -18.35
N VAL A 279 -17.03 1.85 -18.68
CA VAL A 279 -17.91 1.30 -19.73
C VAL A 279 -17.24 1.32 -21.11
N LYS A 280 -16.63 2.46 -21.50
CA LYS A 280 -15.93 2.61 -22.78
C LYS A 280 -14.71 1.69 -22.90
N ALA A 281 -13.93 1.52 -21.83
CA ALA A 281 -12.78 0.61 -21.82
C ALA A 281 -13.18 -0.84 -22.15
N VAL A 282 -14.28 -1.33 -21.57
CA VAL A 282 -14.76 -2.70 -21.81
C VAL A 282 -15.38 -2.86 -23.20
N ARG A 283 -16.12 -1.85 -23.68
CA ARG A 283 -16.63 -1.83 -25.07
C ARG A 283 -15.49 -1.82 -26.10
N ALA A 284 -14.41 -1.08 -25.85
CA ALA A 284 -13.22 -1.05 -26.73
C ALA A 284 -12.48 -2.41 -26.81
N LEU A 285 -12.63 -3.27 -25.80
CA LEU A 285 -12.13 -4.65 -25.81
C LEU A 285 -13.09 -5.63 -26.52
N GLY A 286 -14.31 -5.22 -26.87
CA GLY A 286 -15.33 -6.06 -27.50
C GLY A 286 -16.39 -6.61 -26.56
N GLY A 287 -16.45 -6.16 -25.30
CA GLY A 287 -17.45 -6.61 -24.33
C GLY A 287 -18.83 -5.96 -24.54
N ASN A 288 -19.89 -6.78 -24.51
CA ASN A 288 -21.28 -6.34 -24.59
C ASN A 288 -21.74 -5.86 -23.21
N VAL A 289 -21.52 -4.57 -22.91
CA VAL A 289 -21.85 -3.99 -21.60
C VAL A 289 -23.36 -3.76 -21.44
N GLU A 290 -23.92 -4.37 -20.41
CA GLU A 290 -25.31 -4.23 -19.96
C GLU A 290 -25.34 -3.45 -18.64
N LEU A 291 -26.03 -2.29 -18.61
CA LEU A 291 -26.13 -1.45 -17.41
C LEU A 291 -27.42 -1.80 -16.64
N VAL A 292 -27.28 -2.45 -15.48
CA VAL A 292 -28.39 -3.01 -14.69
C VAL A 292 -28.14 -2.84 -13.20
N GLY A 293 -29.17 -2.37 -12.48
CA GLY A 293 -29.13 -2.16 -11.03
C GLY A 293 -28.31 -0.96 -10.60
N GLU A 294 -28.53 -0.48 -9.38
CA GLU A 294 -27.81 0.64 -8.79
C GLU A 294 -26.50 0.21 -8.11
N SER A 295 -26.45 -1.05 -7.65
CA SER A 295 -25.32 -1.67 -6.95
C SER A 295 -24.66 -2.84 -7.72
N TYR A 296 -23.41 -3.15 -7.35
CA TYR A 296 -22.70 -4.34 -7.86
C TYR A 296 -23.45 -5.64 -7.55
N GLN A 297 -24.11 -5.71 -6.39
CA GLN A 297 -24.88 -6.86 -5.93
C GLN A 297 -26.08 -7.13 -6.85
N GLU A 298 -26.81 -6.09 -7.25
CA GLU A 298 -27.91 -6.22 -8.22
C GLU A 298 -27.39 -6.65 -9.60
N ALA A 299 -26.32 -6.01 -10.09
CA ALA A 299 -25.68 -6.39 -11.36
C ALA A 299 -25.18 -7.85 -11.35
N GLN A 300 -24.68 -8.33 -10.21
CA GLN A 300 -24.25 -9.72 -10.02
C GLN A 300 -25.43 -10.70 -9.95
N ALA A 301 -26.49 -10.37 -9.22
CA ALA A 301 -27.70 -11.19 -9.15
C ALA A 301 -28.37 -11.33 -10.53
N HIS A 302 -28.45 -10.22 -11.28
CA HIS A 302 -28.92 -10.21 -12.67
C HIS A 302 -28.04 -11.09 -13.57
N ALA A 303 -26.71 -10.92 -13.53
CA ALA A 303 -25.78 -11.71 -14.31
C ALA A 303 -25.86 -13.21 -14.03
N GLN A 304 -26.07 -13.62 -12.76
CA GLN A 304 -26.24 -15.02 -12.38
C GLN A 304 -27.58 -15.60 -12.81
N LYS A 305 -28.67 -14.82 -12.66
CA LYS A 305 -30.00 -15.20 -13.13
C LYS A 305 -29.99 -15.39 -14.65
N ARG A 306 -29.49 -14.39 -15.38
CA ARG A 306 -29.37 -14.41 -16.84
C ARG A 306 -28.47 -15.53 -17.34
N ALA A 307 -27.39 -15.87 -16.63
CA ALA A 307 -26.56 -17.05 -16.95
C ALA A 307 -27.37 -18.35 -16.95
N ALA A 308 -28.26 -18.53 -15.97
CA ALA A 308 -29.11 -19.71 -15.87
C ALA A 308 -30.25 -19.71 -16.90
N GLU A 309 -30.84 -18.56 -17.21
CA GLU A 309 -31.96 -18.41 -18.16
C GLU A 309 -31.51 -18.52 -19.62
N ASP A 310 -30.47 -17.79 -20.02
CA ASP A 310 -29.93 -17.77 -21.39
C ASP A 310 -28.95 -18.94 -21.67
N GLY A 311 -28.57 -19.70 -20.63
CA GLY A 311 -27.60 -20.79 -20.73
C GLY A 311 -26.15 -20.35 -20.99
N LEU A 312 -25.82 -19.09 -20.67
CA LEU A 312 -24.49 -18.49 -20.77
C LEU A 312 -23.58 -18.98 -19.64
N VAL A 313 -22.28 -19.12 -19.91
CA VAL A 313 -21.34 -19.51 -18.85
C VAL A 313 -20.95 -18.30 -17.99
N PHE A 314 -21.26 -18.35 -16.69
CA PHE A 314 -20.81 -17.32 -15.74
C PHE A 314 -19.30 -17.43 -15.45
N VAL A 315 -18.54 -16.40 -15.81
CA VAL A 315 -17.08 -16.34 -15.58
C VAL A 315 -16.81 -15.64 -14.26
N ALA A 316 -16.58 -16.42 -13.20
CA ALA A 316 -16.40 -15.93 -11.86
C ALA A 316 -15.09 -15.10 -11.69
N PRO A 317 -15.12 -13.99 -10.93
CA PRO A 317 -13.96 -13.12 -10.72
C PRO A 317 -12.86 -13.69 -9.82
N TYR A 318 -13.13 -14.78 -9.09
CA TYR A 318 -12.17 -15.44 -8.18
C TYR A 318 -12.58 -16.87 -7.81
N ASP A 319 -13.84 -17.10 -7.48
CA ASP A 319 -14.32 -18.40 -6.97
C ASP A 319 -14.64 -19.38 -8.10
N ASP A 320 -13.59 -19.86 -8.77
CA ASP A 320 -13.64 -20.94 -9.76
C ASP A 320 -12.26 -21.61 -9.85
N PRO A 321 -12.15 -22.95 -9.79
CA PRO A 321 -10.87 -23.66 -9.84
C PRO A 321 -9.98 -23.36 -11.05
N TYR A 322 -10.53 -23.15 -12.25
CA TYR A 322 -9.74 -22.80 -13.43
C TYR A 322 -9.32 -21.33 -13.42
N THR A 323 -10.17 -20.43 -12.89
CA THR A 323 -9.78 -19.04 -12.61
C THR A 323 -8.60 -19.00 -11.64
N ILE A 324 -8.67 -19.74 -10.53
CA ILE A 324 -7.61 -19.86 -9.51
C ILE A 324 -6.31 -20.42 -10.12
N ALA A 325 -6.39 -21.51 -10.89
CA ALA A 325 -5.24 -22.09 -11.58
C ALA A 325 -4.59 -21.10 -12.58
N GLY A 326 -5.40 -20.31 -13.28
CA GLY A 326 -4.88 -19.24 -14.14
C GLY A 326 -4.11 -18.17 -13.36
N GLN A 327 -4.55 -17.80 -12.15
CA GLN A 327 -3.80 -16.85 -11.32
C GLN A 327 -2.52 -17.47 -10.74
N GLY A 328 -2.54 -18.78 -10.44
CA GLY A 328 -1.36 -19.52 -9.94
C GLY A 328 -0.18 -19.54 -10.90
N THR A 329 -0.37 -19.24 -12.19
CA THR A 329 0.73 -19.05 -13.14
C THR A 329 1.71 -17.95 -12.71
N ILE A 330 1.25 -16.96 -11.93
CA ILE A 330 2.12 -15.93 -11.34
C ILE A 330 3.09 -16.56 -10.33
N GLY A 331 2.68 -17.57 -9.57
CA GLY A 331 3.55 -18.34 -8.68
C GLY A 331 4.61 -19.12 -9.44
N ASN A 332 4.26 -19.67 -10.61
CA ASN A 332 5.22 -20.30 -11.53
C ASN A 332 6.27 -19.31 -12.04
N GLU A 333 5.83 -18.14 -12.50
CA GLU A 333 6.75 -17.08 -12.95
C GLU A 333 7.66 -16.60 -11.82
N ILE A 334 7.12 -16.33 -10.62
CA ILE A 334 7.93 -15.89 -9.46
C ILE A 334 9.03 -16.91 -9.14
N LEU A 335 8.69 -18.21 -9.02
CA LEU A 335 9.69 -19.24 -8.71
C LEU A 335 10.71 -19.46 -9.83
N ARG A 336 10.37 -19.18 -11.10
CA ARG A 336 11.31 -19.22 -12.23
C ARG A 336 12.20 -17.97 -12.32
N GLN A 337 11.76 -16.84 -11.77
CA GLN A 337 12.42 -15.54 -11.87
C GLN A 337 13.28 -15.17 -10.64
N THR A 338 13.29 -16.01 -9.60
CA THR A 338 14.05 -15.80 -8.35
C THR A 338 14.86 -17.04 -7.96
N ASN A 339 15.80 -16.90 -7.02
CA ASN A 339 16.33 -18.09 -6.35
C ASN A 339 15.28 -18.63 -5.38
N MET A 340 14.63 -19.72 -5.78
CA MET A 340 13.55 -20.38 -5.04
C MET A 340 13.99 -21.07 -3.72
N ASP A 341 15.28 -21.09 -3.41
CA ASP A 341 15.82 -21.56 -2.12
C ASP A 341 16.18 -20.41 -1.15
N ASP A 342 16.27 -19.16 -1.65
CA ASP A 342 16.53 -17.95 -0.84
C ASP A 342 15.26 -17.10 -0.63
N LEU A 343 14.09 -17.56 -1.08
CA LEU A 343 12.83 -16.82 -1.05
C LEU A 343 12.09 -17.04 0.28
N ASP A 344 12.03 -16.03 1.14
CA ASP A 344 11.38 -16.14 2.45
C ASP A 344 9.85 -16.02 2.36
N ALA A 345 9.33 -15.04 1.62
CA ALA A 345 7.88 -14.76 1.59
C ALA A 345 7.35 -14.15 0.28
N ILE A 346 6.08 -14.41 -0.01
CA ILE A 346 5.29 -13.76 -1.07
C ILE A 346 4.04 -13.12 -0.46
N PHE A 347 3.94 -11.80 -0.61
CA PHE A 347 2.81 -10.97 -0.20
C PHE A 347 1.83 -10.78 -1.36
N VAL A 348 0.56 -11.06 -1.10
CA VAL A 348 -0.48 -11.08 -2.13
C VAL A 348 -1.74 -10.37 -1.64
N ALA A 349 -2.19 -9.37 -2.40
CA ALA A 349 -3.44 -8.66 -2.10
C ALA A 349 -4.66 -9.61 -2.19
N ILE A 350 -5.54 -9.54 -1.20
CA ILE A 350 -6.74 -10.36 -1.10
C ILE A 350 -7.98 -9.50 -1.24
N GLY A 351 -8.85 -9.86 -2.18
CA GLY A 351 -10.28 -9.54 -2.14
C GLY A 351 -11.05 -10.85 -1.99
N GLY A 352 -11.58 -11.38 -3.09
CA GLY A 352 -12.19 -12.72 -3.09
C GLY A 352 -11.21 -13.90 -3.03
N GLY A 353 -9.93 -13.69 -2.69
CA GLY A 353 -8.95 -14.77 -2.47
C GLY A 353 -8.35 -15.49 -3.71
N GLY A 354 -8.89 -15.31 -4.92
CA GLY A 354 -8.47 -16.12 -6.09
C GLY A 354 -7.00 -16.02 -6.50
N LEU A 355 -6.36 -14.85 -6.30
CA LEU A 355 -4.94 -14.64 -6.62
C LEU A 355 -4.03 -15.38 -5.62
N VAL A 356 -4.23 -15.11 -4.31
CA VAL A 356 -3.43 -15.74 -3.25
C VAL A 356 -3.62 -17.25 -3.23
N ALA A 357 -4.84 -17.76 -3.44
CA ALA A 357 -5.13 -19.19 -3.47
C ALA A 357 -4.38 -19.91 -4.60
N GLY A 358 -4.33 -19.32 -5.80
CA GLY A 358 -3.61 -19.88 -6.95
C GLY A 358 -2.09 -19.87 -6.73
N ILE A 359 -1.53 -18.76 -6.23
CA ILE A 359 -0.10 -18.66 -5.92
C ILE A 359 0.27 -19.64 -4.79
N ALA A 360 -0.53 -19.73 -3.72
CA ALA A 360 -0.29 -20.64 -2.61
C ALA A 360 -0.30 -22.11 -3.06
N ALA A 361 -1.30 -22.51 -3.85
CA ALA A 361 -1.45 -23.88 -4.34
C ALA A 361 -0.29 -24.32 -5.24
N TYR A 362 0.31 -23.41 -6.00
CA TYR A 362 1.51 -23.69 -6.78
C TYR A 362 2.78 -23.71 -5.91
N VAL A 363 3.01 -22.65 -5.14
CA VAL A 363 4.28 -22.45 -4.42
C VAL A 363 4.42 -23.44 -3.28
N LYS A 364 3.40 -23.66 -2.44
CA LYS A 364 3.48 -24.62 -1.33
C LYS A 364 3.66 -26.07 -1.79
N ALA A 365 3.25 -26.42 -3.02
CA ALA A 365 3.46 -27.74 -3.60
C ALA A 365 4.91 -28.01 -4.02
N LEU A 366 5.72 -26.97 -4.23
CA LEU A 366 7.13 -27.08 -4.67
C LEU A 366 8.13 -26.63 -3.59
N LYS A 367 7.83 -25.54 -2.89
CA LYS A 367 8.67 -24.90 -1.87
C LYS A 367 7.80 -24.55 -0.65
N PRO A 368 7.43 -25.55 0.19
CA PRO A 368 6.53 -25.33 1.32
C PRO A 368 7.06 -24.38 2.40
N HIS A 369 8.39 -24.15 2.43
CA HIS A 369 9.03 -23.21 3.35
C HIS A 369 8.72 -21.74 3.05
N VAL A 370 8.44 -21.38 1.79
CA VAL A 370 8.13 -20.00 1.38
C VAL A 370 6.83 -19.58 2.05
N LYS A 371 6.85 -18.52 2.86
CA LYS A 371 5.63 -17.97 3.49
C LYS A 371 4.75 -17.35 2.41
N ILE A 372 3.46 -17.69 2.37
CA ILE A 372 2.46 -17.01 1.56
C ILE A 372 1.60 -16.19 2.50
N ILE A 373 1.72 -14.87 2.39
CA ILE A 373 1.07 -13.91 3.29
C ILE A 373 0.01 -13.15 2.50
N GLY A 374 -1.23 -13.28 2.94
CA GLY A 374 -2.33 -12.46 2.45
C GLY A 374 -2.19 -11.03 2.95
N VAL A 375 -2.69 -10.05 2.18
CA VAL A 375 -2.82 -8.67 2.65
C VAL A 375 -4.19 -8.12 2.29
N GLU A 376 -4.91 -7.61 3.28
CA GLU A 376 -6.23 -6.98 3.15
C GLU A 376 -6.22 -5.55 3.71
N PRO A 377 -7.05 -4.63 3.19
CA PRO A 377 -7.35 -3.39 3.90
C PRO A 377 -8.04 -3.68 5.24
N SER A 378 -7.73 -2.91 6.28
CA SER A 378 -8.42 -3.00 7.58
C SER A 378 -9.94 -2.83 7.45
N GLY A 379 -10.40 -1.93 6.57
CA GLY A 379 -11.80 -1.73 6.21
C GLY A 379 -12.43 -2.81 5.30
N ALA A 380 -11.71 -3.86 4.91
CA ALA A 380 -12.18 -4.93 4.02
C ALA A 380 -11.52 -6.30 4.33
N ASN A 381 -11.38 -6.63 5.61
CA ASN A 381 -10.65 -7.79 6.15
C ASN A 381 -11.43 -9.13 6.15
N ALA A 382 -12.16 -9.44 5.06
CA ALA A 382 -13.10 -10.55 5.02
C ALA A 382 -12.43 -11.93 5.11
N MET A 383 -11.27 -12.12 4.47
CA MET A 383 -10.52 -13.37 4.53
C MET A 383 -9.84 -13.55 5.87
N ALA A 384 -9.23 -12.50 6.45
CA ALA A 384 -8.61 -12.54 7.77
C ALA A 384 -9.60 -13.00 8.84
N GLN A 385 -10.80 -12.42 8.86
CA GLN A 385 -11.87 -12.83 9.79
C GLN A 385 -12.35 -14.26 9.53
N SER A 386 -12.53 -14.65 8.26
CA SER A 386 -12.96 -16.01 7.90
C SER A 386 -11.92 -17.05 8.32
N LEU A 387 -10.63 -16.79 8.09
CA LEU A 387 -9.53 -17.67 8.46
C LEU A 387 -9.34 -17.79 9.97
N ALA A 388 -9.54 -16.70 10.72
CA ALA A 388 -9.46 -16.73 12.18
C ALA A 388 -10.62 -17.52 12.83
N ARG A 389 -11.80 -17.53 12.21
CA ARG A 389 -12.99 -18.26 12.68
C ARG A 389 -13.07 -19.72 12.18
N GLY A 390 -12.45 -20.03 11.05
CA GLY A 390 -12.49 -21.35 10.41
C GLY A 390 -13.71 -21.58 9.49
N GLU A 391 -14.58 -20.57 9.34
CA GLU A 391 -15.76 -20.52 8.46
C GLU A 391 -15.84 -19.17 7.73
N ARG A 392 -16.53 -19.07 6.58
CA ARG A 392 -16.65 -17.79 5.85
C ARG A 392 -17.63 -16.81 6.48
N VAL A 393 -17.17 -15.58 6.73
CA VAL A 393 -18.01 -14.47 7.18
C VAL A 393 -18.39 -13.50 6.05
N THR A 394 -19.49 -12.80 6.23
CA THR A 394 -19.93 -11.68 5.38
C THR A 394 -19.70 -10.35 6.10
N LEU A 395 -18.94 -9.43 5.49
CA LEU A 395 -18.81 -8.09 6.03
C LEU A 395 -20.08 -7.27 5.78
N SER A 396 -20.63 -6.68 6.84
CA SER A 396 -21.76 -5.76 6.82
C SER A 396 -21.50 -4.54 5.89
N LYS A 397 -20.30 -3.99 5.95
CA LYS A 397 -19.78 -2.89 5.13
C LYS A 397 -18.33 -3.19 4.69
N VAL A 398 -17.88 -2.52 3.64
CA VAL A 398 -16.48 -2.51 3.19
C VAL A 398 -16.08 -1.09 2.82
N ASP A 399 -14.83 -0.73 3.08
CA ASP A 399 -14.22 0.47 2.51
C ASP A 399 -13.96 0.28 1.00
N ALA A 400 -14.26 1.30 0.21
CA ALA A 400 -14.13 1.33 -1.25
C ALA A 400 -12.88 2.10 -1.75
N PHE A 401 -11.96 2.48 -0.85
CA PHE A 401 -10.68 3.07 -1.23
C PHE A 401 -9.90 2.15 -2.18
N ALA A 402 -9.72 0.88 -1.80
CA ALA A 402 -9.13 -0.16 -2.63
C ALA A 402 -10.21 -1.04 -3.28
N ASP A 403 -10.90 -0.50 -4.30
CA ASP A 403 -12.08 -1.10 -4.95
C ASP A 403 -11.85 -2.55 -5.47
N GLY A 404 -10.65 -2.87 -5.95
CA GLY A 404 -10.27 -4.22 -6.39
C GLY A 404 -10.25 -5.30 -5.29
N VAL A 405 -10.21 -4.90 -4.00
CA VAL A 405 -10.19 -5.79 -2.82
C VAL A 405 -11.36 -5.55 -1.86
N ALA A 406 -12.25 -4.60 -2.13
CA ALA A 406 -13.44 -4.27 -1.34
C ALA A 406 -14.54 -5.36 -1.44
N VAL A 407 -14.27 -6.56 -0.92
CA VAL A 407 -15.12 -7.75 -1.07
C VAL A 407 -15.80 -8.11 0.25
N LYS A 408 -17.14 -8.13 0.26
CA LYS A 408 -17.93 -8.50 1.45
C LYS A 408 -17.91 -10.00 1.78
N TYR A 409 -17.76 -10.87 0.79
CA TYR A 409 -17.86 -12.32 0.97
C TYR A 409 -16.87 -13.06 0.06
N VAL A 410 -15.96 -13.82 0.69
CA VAL A 410 -14.87 -14.52 0.00
C VAL A 410 -15.36 -15.80 -0.70
N GLY A 411 -14.61 -16.27 -1.69
CA GLY A 411 -14.94 -17.49 -2.43
C GLY A 411 -14.83 -18.75 -1.55
N ALA A 412 -15.68 -19.74 -1.82
CA ALA A 412 -15.69 -21.02 -1.11
C ALA A 412 -14.38 -21.80 -1.35
N GLU A 413 -13.96 -21.95 -2.61
CA GLU A 413 -12.73 -22.67 -2.94
C GLU A 413 -11.49 -21.88 -2.55
N THR A 414 -11.55 -20.56 -2.71
CA THR A 414 -10.45 -19.67 -2.32
C THR A 414 -10.23 -19.68 -0.82
N PHE A 415 -11.31 -19.69 -0.03
CA PHE A 415 -11.24 -19.81 1.43
C PHE A 415 -10.64 -21.15 1.84
N ARG A 416 -11.12 -22.26 1.26
CA ARG A 416 -10.58 -23.60 1.50
C ARG A 416 -9.06 -23.64 1.28
N LEU A 417 -8.59 -23.17 0.12
CA LEU A 417 -7.16 -23.13 -0.20
C LEU A 417 -6.37 -22.19 0.71
N CYS A 418 -6.91 -21.03 1.08
CA CYS A 418 -6.23 -20.14 2.03
C CYS A 418 -6.09 -20.80 3.41
N ARG A 419 -7.16 -21.43 3.90
CA ARG A 419 -7.18 -22.16 5.18
C ARG A 419 -6.24 -23.38 5.19
N GLU A 420 -5.98 -23.98 4.03
CA GLU A 420 -5.01 -25.08 3.89
C GLU A 420 -3.55 -24.60 3.70
N LEU A 421 -3.30 -23.47 3.02
CA LEU A 421 -1.99 -23.17 2.43
C LEU A 421 -1.38 -21.80 2.76
N VAL A 422 -2.17 -20.80 3.15
CA VAL A 422 -1.69 -19.45 3.49
C VAL A 422 -1.20 -19.44 4.93
N ASP A 423 -0.10 -18.72 5.22
CA ASP A 423 0.56 -18.69 6.53
C ASP A 423 -0.07 -17.67 7.51
N GLY A 424 -0.84 -16.72 6.96
CA GLY A 424 -1.63 -15.73 7.67
C GLY A 424 -1.99 -14.54 6.77
N VAL A 425 -2.71 -13.56 7.31
CA VAL A 425 -3.07 -12.30 6.63
C VAL A 425 -2.56 -11.12 7.45
N VAL A 426 -1.97 -10.12 6.78
CA VAL A 426 -1.60 -8.82 7.37
C VAL A 426 -2.66 -7.79 6.98
N LEU A 427 -3.01 -6.90 7.91
CA LEU A 427 -3.90 -5.77 7.63
C LEU A 427 -3.12 -4.48 7.42
N VAL A 428 -3.59 -3.65 6.49
CA VAL A 428 -3.06 -2.31 6.20
C VAL A 428 -4.19 -1.28 6.08
N ASP A 429 -3.92 -0.03 6.43
CA ASP A 429 -4.89 1.06 6.24
C ASP A 429 -4.67 1.78 4.89
N ASN A 430 -5.52 2.78 4.63
CA ASN A 430 -5.46 3.58 3.40
C ASN A 430 -4.22 4.48 3.33
N ALA A 431 -3.66 4.88 4.48
CA ALA A 431 -2.49 5.74 4.55
C ALA A 431 -1.21 4.95 4.21
N ALA A 432 -1.04 3.76 4.78
CA ALA A 432 0.00 2.79 4.42
C ALA A 432 -0.11 2.34 2.96
N THR A 433 -1.34 2.10 2.47
CA THR A 433 -1.59 1.79 1.06
C THR A 433 -1.18 2.95 0.14
N SER A 434 -1.51 4.19 0.51
CA SER A 434 -1.14 5.40 -0.25
C SER A 434 0.37 5.64 -0.26
N ALA A 435 1.03 5.45 0.89
CA ALA A 435 2.49 5.49 0.98
C ALA A 435 3.14 4.45 0.05
N ALA A 436 2.61 3.23 -0.02
CA ALA A 436 3.11 2.20 -0.93
C ALA A 436 2.93 2.54 -2.41
N ILE A 437 1.84 3.24 -2.81
CA ILE A 437 1.71 3.78 -4.18
C ILE A 437 2.83 4.79 -4.46
N LYS A 438 3.09 5.72 -3.52
CA LYS A 438 4.14 6.74 -3.60
C LYS A 438 5.53 6.12 -3.68
N ASP A 439 5.79 5.05 -2.95
CA ASP A 439 7.07 4.33 -2.98
C ASP A 439 7.31 3.66 -4.34
N VAL A 440 6.32 2.91 -4.89
CA VAL A 440 6.46 2.27 -6.21
C VAL A 440 6.59 3.30 -7.32
N PHE A 441 5.96 4.46 -7.18
CA PHE A 441 6.16 5.61 -8.08
C PHE A 441 7.59 6.17 -7.98
N ASN A 442 8.16 6.30 -6.78
CA ASN A 442 9.54 6.76 -6.61
C ASN A 442 10.58 5.77 -7.15
N GLU A 443 10.30 4.48 -7.01
CA GLU A 443 11.16 3.39 -7.48
C GLU A 443 11.10 3.22 -9.01
N THR A 444 9.90 3.23 -9.60
CA THR A 444 9.69 2.77 -10.99
C THR A 444 8.92 3.74 -11.89
N ARG A 445 8.58 4.94 -11.39
CA ARG A 445 7.75 5.96 -12.07
C ARG A 445 6.40 5.43 -12.58
N SER A 446 5.95 4.30 -12.02
CA SER A 446 4.70 3.63 -12.34
C SER A 446 3.68 3.96 -11.27
N ILE A 447 2.42 4.19 -11.67
CA ILE A 447 1.31 4.46 -10.75
C ILE A 447 0.49 3.17 -10.61
N LEU A 448 0.39 2.65 -9.39
CA LEU A 448 -0.48 1.54 -9.06
C LEU A 448 -1.87 2.04 -8.65
N GLU A 449 -2.89 1.20 -8.84
CA GLU A 449 -4.17 1.37 -8.15
C GLU A 449 -4.02 0.98 -6.67
N PRO A 450 -4.90 1.40 -5.74
CA PRO A 450 -4.72 1.08 -4.32
C PRO A 450 -4.66 -0.43 -4.04
N ALA A 451 -5.55 -1.23 -4.68
CA ALA A 451 -5.49 -2.70 -4.62
C ALA A 451 -4.19 -3.30 -5.21
N GLY A 452 -3.52 -2.57 -6.10
CA GLY A 452 -2.19 -2.91 -6.63
C GLY A 452 -1.08 -2.71 -5.62
N ALA A 453 -1.19 -1.72 -4.72
CA ALA A 453 -0.17 -1.37 -3.73
C ALA A 453 -0.32 -2.05 -2.36
N VAL A 454 -1.51 -2.59 -2.03
CA VAL A 454 -1.79 -3.28 -0.74
C VAL A 454 -0.73 -4.32 -0.39
N ALA A 455 -0.28 -5.16 -1.33
CA ALA A 455 0.76 -6.16 -1.08
C ALA A 455 2.12 -5.56 -0.68
N VAL A 456 2.48 -4.40 -1.24
CA VAL A 456 3.72 -3.68 -0.92
C VAL A 456 3.63 -3.04 0.47
N ALA A 457 2.47 -2.46 0.82
CA ALA A 457 2.22 -1.95 2.17
C ALA A 457 2.34 -3.07 3.22
N GLY A 458 1.74 -4.24 2.97
CA GLY A 458 1.81 -5.39 3.87
C GLY A 458 3.23 -5.94 4.04
N ALA A 459 4.00 -6.03 2.95
CA ALA A 459 5.39 -6.46 2.99
C ALA A 459 6.26 -5.52 3.85
N LYS A 460 6.12 -4.19 3.66
CA LYS A 460 6.80 -3.19 4.48
C LYS A 460 6.44 -3.33 5.96
N ALA A 461 5.15 -3.35 6.26
CA ALA A 461 4.65 -3.39 7.64
C ALA A 461 5.10 -4.67 8.36
N TYR A 462 5.02 -5.83 7.70
CA TYR A 462 5.45 -7.11 8.26
C TYR A 462 6.96 -7.13 8.59
N LEU A 463 7.81 -6.72 7.64
CA LEU A 463 9.26 -6.66 7.87
C LEU A 463 9.63 -5.70 9.01
N GLN A 464 8.92 -4.58 9.15
CA GLN A 464 9.10 -3.62 10.23
C GLN A 464 8.63 -4.17 11.58
N HIS A 465 7.44 -4.78 11.63
CA HIS A 465 6.83 -5.34 12.84
C HIS A 465 7.72 -6.41 13.50
N TYR A 466 8.25 -7.34 12.70
CA TYR A 466 9.10 -8.43 13.17
C TYR A 466 10.61 -8.09 13.14
N GLY A 467 10.99 -6.85 12.79
CA GLY A 467 12.38 -6.40 12.76
C GLY A 467 13.28 -7.14 11.77
N LEU A 468 12.70 -7.74 10.73
CA LEU A 468 13.38 -8.69 9.85
C LEU A 468 14.35 -8.01 8.86
N LYS A 469 15.57 -8.54 8.79
CA LYS A 469 16.67 -8.05 7.94
C LYS A 469 17.27 -9.20 7.12
N GLY A 470 17.81 -8.87 5.95
CA GLY A 470 18.43 -9.83 5.04
C GLY A 470 17.46 -10.81 4.36
N GLN A 471 16.15 -10.58 4.46
CA GLN A 471 15.14 -11.43 3.84
C GLN A 471 15.00 -11.12 2.34
N THR A 472 14.61 -12.09 1.52
CA THR A 472 14.15 -11.88 0.15
C THR A 472 12.65 -12.14 0.07
N VAL A 473 11.89 -11.08 -0.22
CA VAL A 473 10.43 -11.13 -0.27
C VAL A 473 9.88 -10.58 -1.58
N VAL A 474 8.72 -11.09 -2.01
CA VAL A 474 8.02 -10.66 -3.22
C VAL A 474 6.71 -10.00 -2.84
N ALA A 475 6.40 -8.83 -3.39
CA ALA A 475 5.06 -8.22 -3.37
C ALA A 475 4.46 -8.20 -4.78
N VAL A 476 3.23 -8.69 -4.93
CA VAL A 476 2.54 -8.73 -6.23
C VAL A 476 1.82 -7.40 -6.49
N THR A 477 2.31 -6.62 -7.46
CA THR A 477 1.70 -5.33 -7.81
C THR A 477 0.52 -5.56 -8.77
N SER A 478 -0.65 -5.80 -8.17
CA SER A 478 -1.75 -6.53 -8.82
C SER A 478 -2.49 -5.78 -9.94
N GLY A 479 -2.41 -4.43 -9.99
CA GLY A 479 -3.07 -3.62 -11.02
C GLY A 479 -2.77 -2.12 -10.96
N ALA A 480 -3.22 -1.40 -11.99
CA ALA A 480 -3.00 0.05 -12.19
C ALA A 480 -4.20 0.83 -12.79
N ASN A 481 -5.42 0.28 -12.78
CA ASN A 481 -6.61 0.91 -13.37
C ASN A 481 -7.31 1.90 -12.42
N MET A 482 -6.60 2.97 -12.03
CA MET A 482 -7.13 4.05 -11.19
C MET A 482 -7.55 5.28 -12.00
N ASN A 483 -8.60 6.00 -11.58
CA ASN A 483 -8.90 7.33 -12.13
C ASN A 483 -7.87 8.36 -11.66
N PHE A 484 -7.37 9.20 -12.56
CA PHE A 484 -6.34 10.20 -12.27
C PHE A 484 -6.72 11.12 -11.09
N ASP A 485 -7.99 11.53 -10.98
CA ASP A 485 -8.45 12.40 -9.88
C ASP A 485 -8.24 11.80 -8.47
N ARG A 486 -8.22 10.46 -8.35
CA ARG A 486 -7.92 9.79 -7.07
C ARG A 486 -6.48 10.01 -6.60
N LEU A 487 -5.56 10.40 -7.50
CA LEU A 487 -4.17 10.72 -7.12
C LEU A 487 -4.07 11.86 -6.12
N ARG A 488 -5.03 12.80 -6.11
CA ARG A 488 -5.06 13.87 -5.10
C ARG A 488 -5.24 13.28 -3.69
N LEU A 489 -6.26 12.44 -3.50
CA LEU A 489 -6.51 11.75 -2.23
C LEU A 489 -5.34 10.84 -1.85
N VAL A 490 -4.74 10.12 -2.82
CA VAL A 490 -3.55 9.31 -2.59
C VAL A 490 -2.36 10.16 -2.14
N ALA A 491 -2.13 11.34 -2.73
CA ALA A 491 -1.06 12.23 -2.32
C ALA A 491 -1.27 12.76 -0.89
N ASP A 492 -2.47 13.29 -0.60
CA ASP A 492 -2.84 13.78 0.73
C ASP A 492 -2.69 12.67 1.80
N LEU A 493 -3.12 11.43 1.52
CA LEU A 493 -2.98 10.28 2.43
C LEU A 493 -1.55 9.71 2.50
N ALA A 494 -0.75 9.81 1.44
CA ALA A 494 0.62 9.29 1.42
C ALA A 494 1.60 10.17 2.21
N ASP A 495 1.30 11.46 2.40
CA ASP A 495 2.08 12.34 3.26
C ASP A 495 1.80 12.06 4.75
N VAL A 496 0.53 11.79 5.10
CA VAL A 496 0.12 11.31 6.43
C VAL A 496 0.70 9.91 6.72
N GLY A 497 0.43 8.93 5.86
CA GLY A 497 0.87 7.54 6.04
C GLY A 497 2.37 7.33 5.87
N GLY A 498 3.05 8.23 5.18
CA GLY A 498 4.50 8.28 5.11
C GLY A 498 5.17 8.76 6.39
N GLN A 499 4.41 9.24 7.38
CA GLN A 499 4.89 9.84 8.63
C GLN A 499 5.97 10.92 8.31
N ARG A 500 5.66 11.86 7.42
CA ARG A 500 6.60 12.94 7.02
C ARG A 500 6.13 14.36 7.34
N GLU A 501 4.89 14.50 7.82
CA GLU A 501 4.33 15.77 8.25
C GLU A 501 3.72 15.59 9.65
N SER A 502 4.11 16.46 10.58
CA SER A 502 3.46 16.61 11.88
C SER A 502 2.57 17.85 11.87
N MET A 503 1.30 17.68 12.21
CA MET A 503 0.32 18.77 12.33
C MET A 503 0.17 19.17 13.80
N LEU A 504 0.45 20.43 14.09
CA LEU A 504 0.44 20.99 15.44
C LEU A 504 -0.68 22.03 15.58
N ALA A 505 -1.39 21.99 16.71
CA ALA A 505 -2.22 23.09 17.18
C ALA A 505 -1.44 23.89 18.21
N VAL A 506 -1.28 25.20 17.99
CA VAL A 506 -0.49 26.08 18.86
C VAL A 506 -1.31 27.29 19.27
N THR A 507 -1.24 27.65 20.55
CA THR A 507 -1.83 28.88 21.10
C THR A 507 -0.73 29.87 21.43
N ILE A 508 -0.81 31.07 20.85
CA ILE A 508 0.15 32.17 21.03
C ILE A 508 -0.58 33.44 21.53
N PRO A 509 0.11 34.44 22.10
CA PRO A 509 -0.51 35.71 22.47
C PRO A 509 -1.01 36.47 21.23
N GLU A 510 -2.21 37.06 21.29
CA GLU A 510 -2.76 37.87 20.20
C GLU A 510 -2.22 39.31 20.28
N THR A 511 -0.95 39.48 19.94
CA THR A 511 -0.21 40.75 20.03
C THR A 511 0.75 40.93 18.84
N PRO A 512 1.00 42.18 18.38
CA PRO A 512 1.98 42.46 17.32
C PRO A 512 3.34 41.79 17.58
N GLY A 513 3.94 41.24 16.53
CA GLY A 513 5.20 40.49 16.60
C GLY A 513 5.10 39.03 17.09
N ALA A 514 4.01 38.59 17.72
CA ALA A 514 3.89 37.22 18.26
C ALA A 514 4.05 36.12 17.19
N PHE A 515 3.57 36.37 15.96
CA PHE A 515 3.73 35.48 14.80
C PHE A 515 5.20 35.24 14.43
N LEU A 516 6.03 36.28 14.55
CA LEU A 516 7.44 36.21 14.22
C LEU A 516 8.23 35.46 15.31
N ASP A 517 7.95 35.75 16.57
CA ASP A 517 8.49 35.04 17.74
C ASP A 517 8.09 33.55 17.75
N PHE A 518 6.84 33.26 17.40
CA PHE A 518 6.34 31.90 17.19
C PHE A 518 7.18 31.14 16.15
N LEU A 519 7.35 31.66 14.92
CA LEU A 519 8.14 30.97 13.90
C LEU A 519 9.63 30.87 14.25
N GLN A 520 10.21 31.89 14.88
CA GLN A 520 11.60 31.85 15.35
C GLN A 520 11.79 30.80 16.45
N THR A 521 10.81 30.62 17.32
CA THR A 521 10.82 29.55 18.35
C THR A 521 10.58 28.17 17.73
N ALA A 522 9.62 28.05 16.82
CA ALA A 522 9.25 26.79 16.17
C ALA A 522 10.41 26.23 15.33
N ILE A 523 11.00 27.05 14.46
CA ILE A 523 11.92 26.61 13.40
C ILE A 523 13.34 27.13 13.66
N GLY A 524 13.50 28.38 14.12
CA GLY A 524 14.81 28.99 14.36
C GLY A 524 15.71 28.94 13.11
N ASP A 525 16.88 28.34 13.28
CA ASP A 525 17.84 27.99 12.21
C ASP A 525 17.92 26.46 11.99
N THR A 526 16.83 25.72 12.22
CA THR A 526 16.74 24.28 11.90
C THR A 526 16.36 24.06 10.42
N ASP A 527 16.75 22.90 9.87
CA ASP A 527 16.38 22.46 8.52
C ASP A 527 14.92 21.93 8.42
N ILE A 528 14.07 22.22 9.40
CA ILE A 528 12.67 21.75 9.43
C ILE A 528 11.82 22.65 8.54
N ASP A 529 11.36 22.11 7.41
CA ASP A 529 10.48 22.80 6.47
C ASP A 529 9.07 23.03 7.05
N VAL A 530 8.49 24.20 6.78
CA VAL A 530 7.06 24.47 7.03
C VAL A 530 6.24 23.99 5.84
N THR A 531 5.28 23.13 6.09
CA THR A 531 4.37 22.58 5.08
C THR A 531 3.01 23.29 5.08
N GLU A 532 2.52 23.73 6.24
CA GLU A 532 1.23 24.43 6.38
C GLU A 532 1.29 25.44 7.54
N PHE A 533 0.73 26.64 7.37
CA PHE A 533 0.58 27.62 8.45
C PHE A 533 -0.71 28.40 8.21
N LYS A 534 -1.69 28.23 9.10
CA LYS A 534 -3.02 28.85 9.01
C LYS A 534 -3.45 29.52 10.30
N TYR A 535 -4.06 30.69 10.13
CA TYR A 535 -4.57 31.53 11.20
C TYR A 535 -5.62 32.52 10.66
N ARG A 536 -6.58 32.86 11.51
CA ARG A 536 -7.50 33.99 11.37
C ARG A 536 -7.63 34.68 12.72
N TYR A 537 -7.65 36.01 12.70
CA TYR A 537 -7.90 36.82 13.87
C TYR A 537 -9.26 36.53 14.52
N GLU A 538 -9.24 36.38 15.83
CA GLU A 538 -10.40 36.28 16.71
C GLU A 538 -10.19 37.25 17.89
N GLU A 539 -11.22 38.00 18.26
CA GLU A 539 -11.17 38.92 19.39
C GLU A 539 -10.90 38.17 20.71
N GLY A 540 -9.71 38.38 21.27
CA GLY A 540 -9.26 37.70 22.47
C GLY A 540 -7.85 38.13 22.90
N GLN A 541 -7.31 37.45 23.91
CA GLN A 541 -5.91 37.61 24.35
C GLN A 541 -4.97 36.59 23.71
N VAL A 542 -5.50 35.61 22.99
CA VAL A 542 -4.77 34.48 22.41
C VAL A 542 -5.23 34.20 20.99
N ALA A 543 -4.28 33.82 20.15
CA ALA A 543 -4.48 33.36 18.78
C ALA A 543 -4.30 31.84 18.71
N HIS A 544 -5.16 31.17 17.95
CA HIS A 544 -5.00 29.75 17.64
C HIS A 544 -4.44 29.57 16.23
N VAL A 545 -3.31 28.87 16.16
CA VAL A 545 -2.53 28.62 14.96
C VAL A 545 -2.58 27.13 14.63
N LEU A 546 -2.89 26.79 13.38
CA LEU A 546 -2.66 25.48 12.81
C LEU A 546 -1.33 25.51 12.04
N PHE A 547 -0.37 24.67 12.42
CA PHE A 547 0.99 24.72 11.89
C PHE A 547 1.51 23.30 11.64
N SER A 548 1.95 23.02 10.42
CA SER A 548 2.49 21.73 10.04
C SER A 548 3.95 21.85 9.61
N VAL A 549 4.75 20.86 10.00
CA VAL A 549 6.20 20.77 9.74
C VAL A 549 6.56 19.46 9.06
N GLY A 550 7.60 19.50 8.23
CA GLY A 550 8.20 18.34 7.54
C GLY A 550 9.00 17.42 8.46
N ALA A 551 8.41 16.98 9.56
CA ALA A 551 8.95 16.00 10.50
C ALA A 551 7.94 14.85 10.69
N ALA A 552 8.38 13.71 11.21
CA ALA A 552 7.48 12.59 11.50
C ALA A 552 6.72 12.82 12.82
N PRO A 553 5.42 12.47 12.90
CA PRO A 553 4.68 12.46 14.16
C PRO A 553 5.42 11.67 15.26
N GLY A 554 5.53 12.26 16.45
CA GLY A 554 6.28 11.67 17.57
C GLY A 554 7.81 11.56 17.39
N SER A 555 8.41 12.09 16.30
CA SER A 555 9.87 12.02 16.09
C SER A 555 10.65 12.93 17.06
N PRO A 556 11.97 12.70 17.23
CA PRO A 556 12.83 13.60 18.00
C PRO A 556 12.76 15.06 17.53
N GLU A 557 12.63 15.28 16.21
CA GLU A 557 12.49 16.61 15.60
C GLU A 557 11.15 17.25 15.95
N CYS A 558 10.04 16.51 15.84
CA CYS A 558 8.70 16.98 16.25
C CYS A 558 8.66 17.30 17.75
N ALA A 559 9.18 16.39 18.58
CA ALA A 559 9.29 16.57 20.02
C ALA A 559 10.16 17.79 20.38
N ALA A 560 11.24 18.07 19.64
CA ALA A 560 12.07 19.25 19.84
C ALA A 560 11.34 20.56 19.46
N VAL A 561 10.51 20.57 18.40
CA VAL A 561 9.66 21.72 18.06
C VAL A 561 8.66 21.99 19.19
N LEU A 562 7.95 20.96 19.65
CA LEU A 562 6.98 21.05 20.75
C LEU A 562 7.63 21.52 22.06
N ALA A 563 8.83 21.01 22.38
CA ALA A 563 9.57 21.41 23.57
C ALA A 563 9.98 22.89 23.52
N ARG A 564 10.47 23.40 22.37
CA ARG A 564 10.80 24.82 22.19
C ARG A 564 9.57 25.72 22.36
N LEU A 565 8.45 25.36 21.72
CA LEU A 565 7.21 26.13 21.79
C LEU A 565 6.68 26.21 23.23
N ASN A 566 6.54 25.06 23.90
CA ASN A 566 6.04 25.03 25.28
C ASN A 566 7.00 25.72 26.26
N ALA A 567 8.33 25.60 26.08
CA ALA A 567 9.31 26.32 26.90
C ALA A 567 9.27 27.85 26.73
N ARG A 568 8.89 28.35 25.55
CA ARG A 568 8.67 29.78 25.28
C ARG A 568 7.36 30.30 25.89
N GLY A 569 6.45 29.41 26.27
CA GLY A 569 5.11 29.71 26.79
C GLY A 569 3.98 29.58 25.75
N PHE A 570 4.26 29.07 24.55
CA PHE A 570 3.25 28.78 23.55
C PHE A 570 2.71 27.36 23.78
N SER A 571 1.43 27.25 24.16
CA SER A 571 0.80 25.95 24.39
C SER A 571 0.65 25.21 23.07
N ALA A 572 1.43 24.15 22.86
CA ALA A 572 1.52 23.44 21.60
C ALA A 572 1.26 21.94 21.78
N ALA A 573 0.38 21.38 20.94
CA ALA A 573 0.00 19.97 20.93
C ALA A 573 0.14 19.35 19.54
N ASP A 574 0.65 18.11 19.49
CA ASP A 574 0.62 17.27 18.29
C ASP A 574 -0.81 16.74 18.09
N ILE A 575 -1.41 17.06 16.95
CA ILE A 575 -2.75 16.61 16.55
C ILE A 575 -2.70 15.71 15.32
N SER A 576 -1.51 15.23 14.93
CA SER A 576 -1.30 14.47 13.69
C SER A 576 -2.13 13.19 13.60
N GLY A 577 -2.38 12.55 14.75
CA GLY A 577 -3.21 11.35 14.88
C GLY A 577 -4.73 11.59 14.87
N ILE A 578 -5.19 12.83 14.75
CA ILE A 578 -6.63 13.16 14.69
C ILE A 578 -7.08 13.18 13.22
N GLU A 579 -7.76 12.13 12.77
CA GLU A 579 -8.28 12.01 11.39
C GLU A 579 -9.12 13.23 10.97
N LEU A 580 -10.02 13.69 11.85
CA LEU A 580 -10.84 14.89 11.60
C LEU A 580 -9.98 16.14 11.36
N ALA A 581 -8.79 16.23 11.96
CA ALA A 581 -7.88 17.35 11.72
C ALA A 581 -7.24 17.27 10.33
N GLN A 582 -6.76 16.07 9.98
CA GLN A 582 -6.11 15.76 8.70
C GLN A 582 -7.06 15.85 7.50
N VAL A 583 -8.31 15.45 7.65
CA VAL A 583 -9.29 15.40 6.54
C VAL A 583 -10.15 16.67 6.45
N HIS A 584 -10.46 17.32 7.58
CA HIS A 584 -11.38 18.45 7.61
C HIS A 584 -10.78 19.74 8.19
N LEU A 585 -10.25 19.74 9.42
CA LEU A 585 -9.84 20.98 10.10
C LEU A 585 -8.86 21.81 9.26
N ARG A 586 -7.87 21.14 8.64
CA ARG A 586 -6.87 21.83 7.80
C ARG A 586 -7.47 22.58 6.59
N HIS A 587 -8.68 22.24 6.16
CA HIS A 587 -9.42 22.95 5.11
C HIS A 587 -10.46 23.94 5.64
N LEU A 588 -10.67 24.01 6.96
CA LEU A 588 -11.66 24.86 7.63
C LEU A 588 -11.04 26.05 8.37
N VAL A 589 -9.77 25.96 8.81
CA VAL A 589 -9.05 27.09 9.42
C VAL A 589 -8.90 28.22 8.39
N GLY A 590 -9.50 29.36 8.71
CA GLY A 590 -9.80 30.45 7.78
C GLY A 590 -11.01 31.20 8.32
N GLY A 591 -12.20 30.94 7.78
CA GLY A 591 -13.46 31.47 8.32
C GLY A 591 -13.55 33.01 8.38
N ARG A 592 -14.62 33.50 9.02
CA ARG A 592 -14.80 34.94 9.28
C ARG A 592 -14.01 35.36 10.51
N ALA A 593 -13.41 36.54 10.45
CA ALA A 593 -12.89 37.17 11.66
C ALA A 593 -14.05 37.48 12.62
N ARG A 594 -13.77 37.39 13.92
CA ARG A 594 -14.68 37.81 14.98
C ARG A 594 -14.12 39.08 15.59
N GLY A 595 -14.74 40.22 15.28
CA GLY A 595 -14.47 41.50 15.93
C GLY A 595 -15.76 42.16 16.43
N PRO A 596 -15.66 43.25 17.20
CA PRO A 596 -16.78 43.81 17.98
C PRO A 596 -18.01 44.21 17.17
N ALA A 597 -17.82 44.51 15.88
CA ALA A 597 -18.85 44.99 14.95
C ALA A 597 -19.03 44.07 13.72
N GLY A 598 -18.45 42.86 13.73
CA GLY A 598 -18.52 41.90 12.63
C GLY A 598 -17.51 42.10 11.49
N GLU A 599 -17.19 43.34 11.10
CA GLU A 599 -16.09 43.63 10.16
C GLU A 599 -14.80 44.03 10.92
N LEU A 600 -13.62 43.62 10.42
CA LEU A 600 -12.34 44.09 10.94
C LEU A 600 -11.98 45.48 10.37
N PRO A 601 -11.68 46.48 11.21
CA PRO A 601 -11.25 47.79 10.73
C PRO A 601 -9.89 47.68 10.04
N ASN A 602 -9.76 48.40 8.93
CA ASN A 602 -8.52 48.59 8.16
C ASN A 602 -7.87 47.29 7.64
N GLU A 603 -8.61 46.17 7.56
CA GLU A 603 -8.12 44.93 6.95
C GLU A 603 -7.95 45.06 5.43
N ARG A 604 -6.75 44.73 4.95
CA ARG A 604 -6.41 44.57 3.54
C ARG A 604 -5.92 43.15 3.31
N ILE A 605 -6.42 42.51 2.25
CA ILE A 605 -6.11 41.10 1.93
C ILE A 605 -5.30 41.07 0.64
N PHE A 606 -4.16 40.39 0.68
CA PHE A 606 -3.21 40.23 -0.41
C PHE A 606 -3.00 38.75 -0.73
N GLN A 607 -2.90 38.44 -2.02
CA GLN A 607 -2.14 37.26 -2.47
C GLN A 607 -0.68 37.68 -2.57
N VAL A 608 0.21 36.93 -1.94
CA VAL A 608 1.66 37.16 -1.95
C VAL A 608 2.36 35.94 -2.52
N ASP A 609 2.92 36.08 -3.72
CA ASP A 609 3.62 34.99 -4.42
C ASP A 609 5.14 35.17 -4.31
N PHE A 610 5.87 34.09 -3.99
CA PHE A 610 7.34 34.11 -3.88
C PHE A 610 7.99 32.78 -4.30
N PRO A 611 9.25 32.78 -4.76
CA PRO A 611 9.99 31.57 -5.07
C PRO A 611 10.32 30.83 -3.77
N GLU A 612 9.97 29.54 -3.72
CA GLU A 612 10.15 28.76 -2.50
C GLU A 612 11.64 28.47 -2.25
N ARG A 613 12.19 29.12 -1.21
CA ARG A 613 13.59 28.98 -0.76
C ARG A 613 13.61 28.81 0.77
N PRO A 614 14.59 28.08 1.34
CA PRO A 614 14.78 28.02 2.79
C PRO A 614 14.79 29.42 3.42
N GLY A 615 13.99 29.58 4.48
CA GLY A 615 13.82 30.86 5.18
C GLY A 615 13.05 31.96 4.44
N ALA A 616 12.46 31.73 3.26
CA ALA A 616 11.68 32.74 2.55
C ALA A 616 10.48 33.25 3.38
N LEU A 617 9.71 32.33 3.97
CA LEU A 617 8.60 32.64 4.88
C LEU A 617 9.06 33.46 6.11
N ARG A 618 10.27 33.17 6.62
CA ARG A 618 10.88 33.90 7.74
C ARG A 618 11.21 35.34 7.35
N ARG A 619 11.87 35.56 6.20
CA ARG A 619 12.22 36.91 5.70
C ARG A 619 10.99 37.78 5.46
N PHE A 620 9.95 37.20 4.86
CA PHE A 620 8.66 37.85 4.63
C PHE A 620 8.05 38.40 5.93
N LEU A 621 7.95 37.54 6.96
CA LEU A 621 7.34 37.91 8.24
C LEU A 621 8.26 38.80 9.10
N GLN A 622 9.59 38.71 8.93
CA GLN A 622 10.54 39.63 9.57
C GLN A 622 10.34 41.10 9.17
N VAL A 623 9.84 41.37 7.96
CA VAL A 623 9.60 42.75 7.49
C VAL A 623 8.21 43.28 7.85
N LEU A 624 7.17 42.43 7.84
CA LEU A 624 5.79 42.88 8.04
C LEU A 624 5.30 42.81 9.49
N CYS A 625 5.57 41.71 10.21
CA CYS A 625 5.02 41.49 11.56
C CYS A 625 5.48 42.44 12.67
N PRO A 626 6.64 43.14 12.61
CA PRO A 626 7.02 44.08 13.66
C PRO A 626 6.18 45.37 13.68
N MET A 627 5.60 45.75 12.54
CA MET A 627 4.94 47.05 12.35
C MET A 627 3.41 46.94 12.26
N TRP A 628 2.89 45.88 11.64
CA TRP A 628 1.45 45.71 11.38
C TRP A 628 0.87 44.43 11.98
N ASN A 629 -0.39 44.50 12.39
CA ASN A 629 -1.10 43.33 12.87
C ASN A 629 -1.51 42.43 11.69
N VAL A 630 -1.10 41.17 11.72
CA VAL A 630 -1.56 40.16 10.75
C VAL A 630 -2.93 39.67 11.21
N SER A 631 -3.94 39.75 10.34
CA SER A 631 -5.32 39.36 10.64
C SER A 631 -5.78 38.07 9.95
N LEU A 632 -5.03 37.63 8.94
CA LEU A 632 -5.19 36.34 8.28
C LEU A 632 -3.84 35.86 7.79
N PHE A 633 -3.59 34.57 7.97
CA PHE A 633 -2.45 33.89 7.36
C PHE A 633 -2.92 32.55 6.81
N HIS A 634 -2.73 32.30 5.52
CA HIS A 634 -2.98 30.98 4.96
C HIS A 634 -1.89 30.61 3.95
N TYR A 635 -0.94 29.83 4.45
CA TYR A 635 0.16 29.22 3.70
C TYR A 635 -0.02 27.70 3.64
N ARG A 636 0.20 27.11 2.47
CA ARG A 636 0.43 25.68 2.31
C ARG A 636 1.44 25.47 1.18
N ARG A 637 2.47 24.69 1.46
CA ARG A 637 3.44 24.23 0.47
C ARG A 637 2.75 23.34 -0.55
N THR A 638 2.83 23.69 -1.82
CA THR A 638 2.16 22.94 -2.91
C THR A 638 3.12 22.15 -3.81
N GLY A 639 4.44 22.23 -3.55
CA GLY A 639 5.47 21.61 -4.40
C GLY A 639 5.69 22.34 -5.75
N ASN A 640 5.01 23.45 -5.98
CA ASN A 640 5.24 24.34 -7.12
C ASN A 640 6.50 25.18 -6.91
N GLN A 641 7.09 25.70 -8.01
CA GLN A 641 8.26 26.59 -7.95
C GLN A 641 7.97 27.95 -7.29
N SER A 642 6.70 28.36 -7.28
CA SER A 642 6.18 29.52 -6.58
C SER A 642 5.18 29.08 -5.52
N SER A 643 5.39 29.52 -4.28
CA SER A 643 4.41 29.35 -3.21
C SER A 643 3.66 30.65 -2.97
N GLY A 644 2.34 30.54 -2.84
CA GLY A 644 1.43 31.66 -2.58
C GLY A 644 0.98 31.67 -1.12
N VAL A 645 1.03 32.83 -0.48
CA VAL A 645 0.41 33.10 0.82
C VAL A 645 -0.78 34.01 0.60
N LEU A 646 -1.93 33.65 1.18
CA LEU A 646 -2.99 34.61 1.41
C LEU A 646 -2.72 35.30 2.75
N LEU A 647 -2.59 36.62 2.73
CA LEU A 647 -2.23 37.47 3.87
C LEU A 647 -3.32 38.51 4.11
N GLY A 648 -3.85 38.59 5.33
CA GLY A 648 -4.61 39.74 5.82
C GLY A 648 -3.73 40.58 6.75
N VAL A 649 -3.72 41.90 6.56
CA VAL A 649 -3.01 42.86 7.41
C VAL A 649 -3.93 44.01 7.76
N GLN A 650 -3.92 44.45 9.02
CA GLN A 650 -4.56 45.71 9.41
C GLN A 650 -3.59 46.87 9.18
N VAL A 651 -3.88 47.71 8.20
CA VAL A 651 -3.04 48.86 7.82
C VAL A 651 -3.85 50.15 8.01
N PRO A 652 -3.66 50.87 9.13
CA PRO A 652 -4.27 52.18 9.34
C PRO A 652 -3.95 53.15 8.19
N ALA A 653 -4.87 54.05 7.86
CA ALA A 653 -4.75 54.94 6.71
C ALA A 653 -3.50 55.85 6.81
N GLU A 654 -3.15 56.25 8.02
CA GLU A 654 -1.96 57.03 8.36
C GLU A 654 -0.63 56.27 8.15
N GLN A 655 -0.66 54.93 8.01
CA GLN A 655 0.52 54.08 7.81
C GLN A 655 0.64 53.51 6.38
N ASP A 656 -0.26 53.87 5.45
CA ASP A 656 -0.22 53.30 4.09
C ASP A 656 1.11 53.59 3.37
N ALA A 657 1.67 54.79 3.51
CA ALA A 657 2.96 55.13 2.91
C ALA A 657 4.12 54.25 3.42
N ASP A 658 4.17 53.98 4.72
CA ASP A 658 5.17 53.10 5.32
C ASP A 658 4.97 51.64 4.90
N PHE A 659 3.71 51.20 4.79
CA PHE A 659 3.36 49.86 4.30
C PHE A 659 3.75 49.66 2.83
N GLN A 660 3.46 50.62 1.95
CA GLN A 660 3.91 50.60 0.56
C GLN A 660 5.45 50.60 0.46
N GLY A 661 6.14 51.34 1.34
CA GLY A 661 7.60 51.31 1.45
C GLY A 661 8.14 49.92 1.81
N ALA A 662 7.57 49.26 2.81
CA ALA A 662 7.96 47.92 3.22
C ALA A 662 7.67 46.85 2.15
N VAL A 663 6.50 46.92 1.50
CA VAL A 663 6.13 46.03 0.38
C VAL A 663 7.07 46.24 -0.82
N THR A 664 7.43 47.48 -1.14
CA THR A 664 8.40 47.79 -2.20
C THR A 664 9.80 47.26 -1.84
N GLY A 665 10.20 47.32 -0.57
CA GLY A 665 11.45 46.72 -0.09
C GLY A 665 11.52 45.19 -0.23
N LEU A 666 10.37 44.52 -0.29
CA LEU A 666 10.27 43.06 -0.53
C LEU A 666 10.12 42.70 -2.01
N SER A 667 9.86 43.67 -2.91
CA SER A 667 9.39 43.39 -4.28
C SER A 667 10.39 42.69 -5.19
N SER A 668 11.66 42.52 -4.76
CA SER A 668 12.67 41.74 -5.48
C SER A 668 12.47 40.22 -5.41
N ASP A 669 11.82 39.73 -4.34
CA ASP A 669 11.55 38.30 -4.12
C ASP A 669 10.06 38.01 -3.89
N PHE A 670 9.20 39.01 -3.66
CA PHE A 670 7.79 38.84 -3.31
C PHE A 670 6.86 39.71 -4.17
N THR A 671 5.86 39.10 -4.80
CA THR A 671 4.82 39.81 -5.57
C THR A 671 3.55 39.95 -4.74
N PHE A 672 3.18 41.17 -4.37
CA PHE A 672 1.96 41.47 -3.61
C PHE A 672 0.83 41.89 -4.55
N THR A 673 -0.31 41.19 -4.51
CA THR A 673 -1.52 41.52 -5.26
C THR A 673 -2.69 41.70 -4.28
N GLU A 674 -3.15 42.94 -4.09
CA GLU A 674 -4.33 43.21 -3.25
C GLU A 674 -5.60 42.67 -3.91
N ILE A 675 -6.46 42.01 -3.13
CA ILE A 675 -7.68 41.38 -3.65
C ILE A 675 -8.73 42.44 -3.99
N GLY A 676 -8.92 42.66 -5.29
CA GLY A 676 -9.89 43.60 -5.86
C GLY A 676 -11.08 42.94 -6.57
N GLY A 677 -12.02 43.78 -7.01
CA GLY A 677 -13.16 43.40 -7.85
C GLY A 677 -13.96 42.19 -7.36
N LYS A 678 -14.34 41.31 -8.28
CA LYS A 678 -15.13 40.09 -8.01
C LYS A 678 -14.49 39.16 -6.97
N ALA A 679 -13.15 39.13 -6.88
CA ALA A 679 -12.49 38.33 -5.85
C ALA A 679 -12.80 38.90 -4.46
N ARG A 680 -12.75 40.23 -4.28
CA ARG A 680 -13.09 40.87 -2.99
C ARG A 680 -14.53 40.60 -2.58
N GLU A 681 -15.47 40.61 -3.54
CA GLU A 681 -16.88 40.27 -3.29
C GLU A 681 -17.04 38.83 -2.78
N VAL A 682 -16.36 37.86 -3.41
CA VAL A 682 -16.39 36.45 -2.98
C VAL A 682 -15.73 36.28 -1.61
N PHE A 683 -14.58 36.90 -1.35
CA PHE A 683 -13.91 36.83 -0.05
C PHE A 683 -14.76 37.45 1.07
N LYS A 684 -15.52 38.53 0.80
CA LYS A 684 -16.51 39.09 1.76
C LYS A 684 -17.66 38.14 2.12
N MET A 685 -17.95 37.10 1.32
CA MET A 685 -19.01 36.14 1.65
C MET A 685 -18.57 35.13 2.72
N PHE A 686 -17.28 34.82 2.81
CA PHE A 686 -16.77 33.69 3.61
C PHE A 686 -15.67 34.04 4.62
N ILE A 687 -14.91 35.11 4.39
CA ILE A 687 -13.68 35.42 5.12
C ILE A 687 -13.73 36.79 5.84
N SER A 688 -14.28 37.82 5.20
CA SER A 688 -14.50 39.13 5.85
C SER A 688 -15.82 39.21 6.61
#